data_AF-A0A1J9QJH5-F1
#
_entry.id   AF-A0A1J9QJH5-F1
#
_cell.length_a   1.000
_cell.length_b   1.000
_cell.length_c   1.000
_cell.angle_alpha   90.00
_cell.angle_beta   90.00
_cell.angle_gamma   90.00
#
_symmetry.space_group_name_H-M   'P 1'
#
loop_
_entity.id
_entity.type
_entity.pdbx_description
1 polymer ?
#
loop_
_entity_poly.entity_id
_entity_poly.type
_entity_poly.pdbx_seq_one_letter_code
_entity_poly.pdbx_strand_id
1 'polypeptide(L)'
;MAEFQRTLPASWYRSLPLYQLERRAVFLKAWYLLGPVTRFNEVDIKVQYEIAQERLYVQRKFGSSALATAEQLKVIHESTGAELPSHLTPTGLLFAGISQDAPDFYEFYPDLEPLLARVDFTRLPYRRSIKYEGNFNWKTMVDGYQECLHCQYTHPSFSIYYPPTFYTVYNHLNFSQHVADPKKPDDGLFLYFFPNCTLNVYGGGMSSFRVCPTGAPNVTRMEFDYYHLESGGKFEEYFKFVRQVAMEDYELCERAQENLQKGVYEEGILNPVKETGVAYYQNRVFDLVTEQHKLEKMTKGPEKAVGDGISHPSQAAHVASIYEPSRMEYVYSFLSNTVVLASIPIIFLAILAVTQKDGKVLRRPLLTQPGALPLDTLSSNVQSKLAWIENLLLRRVATPVATGAGSGGLTAEADQPSSANVCKESDFADNWWTGDEVFRLEKRAIFSKTWLYIAHISRFTKPGDYHAFEICGFPLFLIQGKDSGIRAFHNVCRHRAYPVISKKKSGSSTVMGCRYHGWSYDTKGQLIKAPQFECLKGFDKTQNSLFEIRTAVTKHGLIFLNLDARGDDLPELEFDTRGIDRFASANRISRRSVWIDGWELEGRFNWKMAVRNLYDDKNVATEAKRELSSLSSVLQSIFGVDRASHPKSTRLETFPTTSIYGTGKEGVWYSISVAPMEENRAYIRCDMYGSVVGKRAEGSQGIPDGIKSSLEARIAKFEAAYKSFSTPGRTKPDNDSILTEDVIDCTHDRAVQEMILSQLKSHLKLERVAGEEILATVRRSSTSDRYKLANELCKELEALEGSISPSPACQMMVKDSLAW
;
A
#
# COMPACT_ATOMS: atom_id res chain seq x y z
N MET A 1 1.16 31.64 -8.42
CA MET A 1 2.26 31.42 -7.44
C MET A 1 2.89 30.08 -7.77
N ALA A 2 4.15 29.84 -7.42
CA ALA A 2 4.73 28.51 -7.61
C ALA A 2 3.99 27.50 -6.70
N GLU A 3 3.77 26.28 -7.19
CA GLU A 3 3.30 25.18 -6.35
C GLU A 3 4.45 24.71 -5.45
N PHE A 4 4.16 24.22 -4.25
CA PHE A 4 5.17 23.53 -3.45
C PHE A 4 5.52 22.19 -4.11
N GLN A 5 6.81 21.83 -4.10
CA GLN A 5 7.22 20.48 -4.49
C GLN A 5 6.63 19.46 -3.49
N ARG A 6 6.34 18.27 -4.00
CA ARG A 6 5.78 17.15 -3.25
C ARG A 6 6.68 15.92 -3.36
N THR A 7 6.44 14.93 -2.52
CA THR A 7 7.09 13.62 -2.62
C THR A 7 6.76 12.94 -3.95
N LEU A 8 7.60 12.00 -4.39
CA LEU A 8 7.21 11.00 -5.39
C LEU A 8 5.89 10.31 -4.99
N PRO A 9 5.09 9.82 -5.97
CA PRO A 9 3.86 9.08 -5.68
C PRO A 9 4.15 7.83 -4.85
N ALA A 10 3.21 7.43 -3.98
CA ALA A 10 3.32 6.19 -3.20
C ALA A 10 3.50 4.92 -4.07
N SER A 11 3.06 4.95 -5.33
CA SER A 11 3.32 3.90 -6.33
C SER A 11 4.82 3.70 -6.60
N TRP A 12 5.64 4.76 -6.56
CA TRP A 12 7.10 4.69 -6.76
C TRP A 12 7.85 3.97 -5.63
N TYR A 13 7.22 3.79 -4.47
CA TYR A 13 7.80 3.08 -3.33
C TYR A 13 7.38 1.59 -3.28
N ARG A 14 6.60 1.10 -4.24
CA ARG A 14 6.03 -0.27 -4.21
C ARG A 14 6.00 -1.01 -5.56
N SER A 15 6.11 -0.32 -6.70
CA SER A 15 5.98 -0.94 -8.02
C SER A 15 7.23 -1.71 -8.44
N LEU A 16 7.09 -3.00 -8.77
CA LEU A 16 8.18 -3.87 -9.20
C LEU A 16 8.73 -3.50 -10.61
N PRO A 17 7.90 -3.27 -11.65
CA PRO A 17 8.39 -2.82 -12.96
C PRO A 17 9.21 -1.53 -12.90
N LEU A 18 8.72 -0.53 -12.16
CA LEU A 18 9.42 0.73 -11.95
C LEU A 18 10.74 0.52 -11.18
N TYR A 19 10.75 -0.31 -10.14
CA TYR A 19 11.94 -0.61 -9.37
C TYR A 19 13.03 -1.34 -10.18
N GLN A 20 12.64 -2.21 -11.12
CA GLN A 20 13.59 -2.79 -12.08
C GLN A 20 14.10 -1.75 -13.09
N LEU A 21 13.30 -0.74 -13.44
CA LEU A 21 13.74 0.42 -14.21
C LEU A 21 14.68 1.32 -13.40
N GLU A 22 14.43 1.57 -12.11
CA GLU A 22 15.37 2.27 -11.20
C GLU A 22 16.74 1.58 -11.18
N ARG A 23 16.78 0.23 -11.10
CA ARG A 23 18.03 -0.53 -11.16
C ARG A 23 18.85 -0.21 -12.43
N ARG A 24 18.21 -0.15 -13.61
CA ARG A 24 18.89 0.14 -14.90
C ARG A 24 19.19 1.63 -15.12
N ALA A 25 18.30 2.51 -14.69
CA ALA A 25 18.40 3.96 -14.89
C ALA A 25 19.37 4.63 -13.92
N VAL A 26 19.40 4.15 -12.68
CA VAL A 26 20.11 4.76 -11.56
C VAL A 26 21.26 3.88 -11.09
N PHE A 27 21.00 2.63 -10.70
CA PHE A 27 22.01 1.86 -9.94
C PHE A 27 23.18 1.35 -10.80
N LEU A 28 22.92 0.82 -12.00
CA LEU A 28 24.01 0.34 -12.86
C LEU A 28 24.95 1.45 -13.36
N LYS A 29 24.54 2.72 -13.28
CA LYS A 29 25.23 3.90 -13.85
C LYS A 29 25.78 4.85 -12.78
N ALA A 30 26.09 4.35 -11.58
CA ALA A 30 26.48 5.16 -10.43
C ALA A 30 27.73 4.65 -9.70
N TRP A 31 28.30 5.52 -8.86
CA TRP A 31 29.53 5.29 -8.11
C TRP A 31 29.29 5.16 -6.60
N TYR A 32 29.77 4.05 -6.02
CA TYR A 32 29.47 3.59 -4.67
C TYR A 32 30.68 3.66 -3.74
N LEU A 33 30.48 4.14 -2.51
CA LEU A 33 31.51 4.13 -1.47
C LEU A 33 31.67 2.71 -0.88
N LEU A 34 32.82 2.09 -1.15
CA LEU A 34 33.20 0.81 -0.55
C LEU A 34 33.89 1.01 0.81
N GLY A 35 34.57 2.16 0.99
CA GLY A 35 35.05 2.65 2.28
C GLY A 35 36.53 3.08 2.28
N PRO A 36 37.07 3.45 3.46
CA PRO A 36 38.48 3.76 3.63
C PRO A 36 39.43 2.62 3.22
N VAL A 37 40.57 2.99 2.66
CA VAL A 37 41.68 2.09 2.24
C VAL A 37 42.09 1.10 3.34
N THR A 38 41.97 1.50 4.62
CA THR A 38 42.29 0.69 5.80
C THR A 38 41.48 -0.61 5.92
N ARG A 39 40.35 -0.72 5.20
CA ARG A 39 39.54 -1.96 5.09
C ARG A 39 40.18 -3.01 4.19
N PHE A 40 41.12 -2.63 3.33
CA PHE A 40 41.65 -3.43 2.22
C PHE A 40 43.17 -3.69 2.33
N ASN A 41 43.72 -3.61 3.54
CA ASN A 41 45.16 -3.73 3.77
C ASN A 41 45.71 -5.16 3.62
N GLU A 42 44.89 -6.18 3.86
CA GLU A 42 45.32 -7.59 3.79
C GLU A 42 45.41 -8.09 2.34
N VAL A 43 46.56 -8.63 1.95
CA VAL A 43 46.82 -9.16 0.60
C VAL A 43 46.03 -10.46 0.37
N ASP A 44 45.52 -10.62 -0.85
CA ASP A 44 44.66 -11.72 -1.33
C ASP A 44 43.33 -11.95 -0.59
N ILE A 45 43.05 -11.26 0.52
CA ILE A 45 41.74 -11.26 1.17
C ILE A 45 40.71 -10.54 0.29
N LYS A 46 39.55 -11.18 0.10
CA LYS A 46 38.41 -10.64 -0.66
C LYS A 46 37.40 -9.99 0.28
N VAL A 47 37.20 -8.68 0.15
CA VAL A 47 36.14 -7.94 0.85
C VAL A 47 34.92 -7.85 -0.06
N GLN A 48 33.88 -8.62 0.26
CA GLN A 48 32.67 -8.81 -0.55
C GLN A 48 31.63 -7.70 -0.33
N TYR A 49 30.91 -7.34 -1.39
CA TYR A 49 29.75 -6.44 -1.40
C TYR A 49 28.66 -6.97 -2.34
N GLU A 50 27.41 -6.64 -2.02
CA GLU A 50 26.28 -6.85 -2.92
C GLU A 50 25.45 -5.55 -2.99
N ILE A 51 25.32 -4.97 -4.18
CA ILE A 51 24.71 -3.65 -4.42
C ILE A 51 23.78 -3.78 -5.62
N ALA A 52 22.49 -3.46 -5.42
CA ALA A 52 21.46 -3.58 -6.46
C ALA A 52 21.45 -4.92 -7.21
N GLN A 53 21.59 -6.01 -6.43
CA GLN A 53 21.67 -7.41 -6.87
C GLN A 53 22.99 -7.81 -7.57
N GLU A 54 23.85 -6.86 -7.94
CA GLU A 54 25.21 -7.18 -8.43
C GLU A 54 26.15 -7.52 -7.28
N ARG A 55 27.08 -8.45 -7.51
CA ARG A 55 28.08 -8.90 -6.53
C ARG A 55 29.48 -8.56 -6.99
N LEU A 56 30.26 -7.97 -6.09
CA LEU A 56 31.63 -7.55 -6.35
C LEU A 56 32.49 -7.73 -5.10
N TYR A 57 33.77 -7.98 -5.29
CA TYR A 57 34.74 -7.97 -4.21
C TYR A 57 35.92 -7.04 -4.52
N VAL A 58 36.43 -6.41 -3.47
CA VAL A 58 37.73 -5.74 -3.48
C VAL A 58 38.77 -6.75 -3.02
N GLN A 59 39.89 -6.85 -3.74
CA GLN A 59 41.04 -7.65 -3.34
C GLN A 59 42.32 -6.83 -3.52
N ARG A 60 43.19 -6.81 -2.50
CA ARG A 60 44.56 -6.29 -2.64
C ARG A 60 45.44 -7.39 -3.25
N LYS A 61 45.98 -7.16 -4.45
CA LYS A 61 46.73 -8.18 -5.21
C LYS A 61 48.19 -8.36 -4.77
N PHE A 62 48.83 -7.30 -4.28
CA PHE A 62 50.23 -7.31 -3.88
C PHE A 62 50.57 -6.10 -2.99
N GLY A 63 51.82 -6.07 -2.50
CA GLY A 63 52.40 -4.96 -1.74
C GLY A 63 52.68 -5.31 -0.29
N SER A 64 53.75 -4.75 0.26
CA SER A 64 54.18 -4.90 1.65
C SER A 64 53.93 -3.64 2.50
N SER A 65 53.44 -2.56 1.90
CA SER A 65 53.08 -1.32 2.59
C SER A 65 51.86 -1.51 3.49
N ALA A 66 51.83 -0.82 4.64
CA ALA A 66 50.72 -0.89 5.60
C ALA A 66 49.37 -0.38 5.05
N LEU A 67 49.40 0.40 3.97
CA LEU A 67 48.25 0.86 3.20
C LEU A 67 48.40 0.41 1.75
N ALA A 68 47.29 0.12 1.08
CA ALA A 68 47.26 -0.21 -0.34
C ALA A 68 47.28 1.06 -1.23
N THR A 69 47.85 0.95 -2.43
CA THR A 69 47.75 1.98 -3.48
C THR A 69 46.68 1.62 -4.51
N ALA A 70 46.32 2.56 -5.40
CA ALA A 70 45.28 2.34 -6.41
C ALA A 70 45.58 1.14 -7.32
N GLU A 71 46.85 0.93 -7.68
CA GLU A 71 47.30 -0.16 -8.57
C GLU A 71 47.30 -1.53 -7.88
N GLN A 72 47.35 -1.54 -6.53
CA GLN A 72 47.32 -2.76 -5.71
C GLN A 72 45.90 -3.25 -5.44
N LEU A 73 44.91 -2.34 -5.46
CA LEU A 73 43.50 -2.66 -5.24
C LEU A 73 42.84 -3.04 -6.56
N LYS A 74 42.04 -4.11 -6.54
CA LYS A 74 41.25 -4.55 -7.69
C LYS A 74 39.82 -4.81 -7.25
N VAL A 75 38.87 -4.17 -7.94
CA VAL A 75 37.44 -4.37 -7.75
C VAL A 75 36.96 -5.28 -8.87
N ILE A 76 36.43 -6.45 -8.52
CA ILE A 76 36.12 -7.52 -9.47
C ILE A 76 34.66 -7.95 -9.29
N HIS A 77 33.92 -7.99 -10.40
CA HIS A 77 32.56 -8.50 -10.44
C HIS A 77 32.57 -10.03 -10.25
N GLU A 78 31.82 -10.55 -9.28
CA GLU A 78 31.96 -11.93 -8.80
C GLU A 78 31.54 -12.97 -9.85
N SER A 79 30.45 -12.72 -10.59
CA SER A 79 29.87 -13.70 -11.52
C SER A 79 30.52 -13.71 -12.90
N THR A 80 31.14 -12.60 -13.33
CA THR A 80 31.79 -12.49 -14.66
C THR A 80 33.31 -12.46 -14.59
N GLY A 81 33.90 -12.22 -13.41
CA GLY A 81 35.34 -12.07 -13.23
C GLY A 81 35.93 -10.78 -13.82
N ALA A 82 35.10 -9.89 -14.35
CA ALA A 82 35.54 -8.62 -14.95
C ALA A 82 36.01 -7.62 -13.88
N GLU A 83 37.06 -6.85 -14.19
CA GLU A 83 37.46 -5.70 -13.38
C GLU A 83 36.45 -4.55 -13.60
N LEU A 84 36.01 -3.92 -12.50
CA LEU A 84 35.03 -2.84 -12.51
C LEU A 84 35.73 -1.47 -12.37
N PRO A 85 35.13 -0.38 -12.89
CA PRO A 85 35.62 0.98 -12.66
C PRO A 85 35.79 1.25 -11.17
N SER A 86 36.97 1.73 -10.76
CA SER A 86 37.26 2.05 -9.36
C SER A 86 38.17 3.28 -9.24
N HIS A 87 37.96 4.07 -8.19
CA HIS A 87 38.70 5.30 -7.90
C HIS A 87 39.10 5.33 -6.43
N LEU A 88 40.37 5.59 -6.16
CA LEU A 88 40.90 5.79 -4.81
C LEU A 88 41.23 7.26 -4.63
N THR A 89 40.44 7.96 -3.81
CA THR A 89 40.64 9.41 -3.58
C THR A 89 42.00 9.66 -2.91
N PRO A 90 42.63 10.85 -3.08
CA PRO A 90 43.88 11.20 -2.41
C PRO A 90 43.82 11.11 -0.87
N THR A 91 42.63 11.20 -0.30
CA THR A 91 42.37 11.07 1.15
C THR A 91 42.13 9.63 1.63
N GLY A 92 42.12 8.66 0.70
CA GLY A 92 42.05 7.23 1.01
C GLY A 92 40.65 6.63 1.07
N LEU A 93 39.66 7.16 0.36
CA LEU A 93 38.37 6.48 0.17
C LEU A 93 38.34 5.74 -1.17
N LEU A 94 37.94 4.47 -1.16
CA LEU A 94 37.70 3.68 -2.37
C LEU A 94 36.23 3.77 -2.80
N PHE A 95 36.03 4.21 -4.04
CA PHE A 95 34.76 4.16 -4.75
C PHE A 95 34.82 3.15 -5.91
N ALA A 96 33.68 2.61 -6.32
CA ALA A 96 33.57 1.79 -7.52
C ALA A 96 32.22 1.93 -8.22
N GLY A 97 32.20 1.72 -9.55
CA GLY A 97 31.00 1.39 -10.30
C GLY A 97 30.66 -0.10 -10.12
N ILE A 98 29.38 -0.45 -10.29
CA ILE A 98 28.91 -1.87 -10.26
C ILE A 98 28.72 -2.48 -11.66
N SER A 99 28.89 -1.67 -12.70
CA SER A 99 28.88 -2.10 -14.10
C SER A 99 29.88 -1.26 -14.92
N GLN A 100 30.02 -1.56 -16.22
CA GLN A 100 30.82 -0.75 -17.14
C GLN A 100 30.04 0.50 -17.66
N ASP A 101 28.75 0.63 -17.35
CA ASP A 101 27.90 1.77 -17.74
C ASP A 101 28.02 2.96 -16.76
N ALA A 102 28.93 2.88 -15.77
CA ALA A 102 29.25 4.00 -14.89
C ALA A 102 30.05 5.07 -15.68
N PRO A 103 29.66 6.36 -15.63
CA PRO A 103 30.41 7.44 -16.28
C PRO A 103 31.74 7.70 -15.56
N ASP A 104 32.55 8.65 -16.04
CA ASP A 104 33.78 9.03 -15.36
C ASP A 104 33.52 9.51 -13.90
N PHE A 105 34.50 9.30 -13.01
CA PHE A 105 34.37 9.65 -11.60
C PHE A 105 34.20 11.17 -11.40
N TYR A 106 34.91 12.00 -12.16
CA TYR A 106 34.84 13.46 -12.04
C TYR A 106 33.64 14.03 -12.82
N GLU A 107 33.16 13.35 -13.87
CA GLU A 107 31.84 13.67 -14.45
C GLU A 107 30.69 13.39 -13.46
N PHE A 108 30.80 12.33 -12.64
CA PHE A 108 29.79 11.99 -11.63
C PHE A 108 29.92 12.82 -10.35
N TYR A 109 31.14 13.14 -9.92
CA TYR A 109 31.45 13.85 -8.67
C TYR A 109 32.41 15.05 -8.89
N PRO A 110 32.00 16.09 -9.65
CA PRO A 110 32.91 17.15 -10.13
C PRO A 110 33.54 18.03 -9.05
N ASP A 111 32.93 18.12 -7.86
CA ASP A 111 33.32 19.00 -6.77
C ASP A 111 33.44 18.28 -5.40
N LEU A 112 33.56 16.95 -5.40
CA LEU A 112 33.59 16.15 -4.17
C LEU A 112 34.94 16.17 -3.43
N GLU A 113 36.06 15.95 -4.12
CA GLU A 113 37.36 15.77 -3.44
C GLU A 113 37.80 16.95 -2.55
N PRO A 114 37.53 18.23 -2.88
CA PRO A 114 37.78 19.37 -1.99
C PRO A 114 37.03 19.32 -0.64
N LEU A 115 35.90 18.61 -0.56
CA LEU A 115 35.19 18.39 0.71
C LEU A 115 35.79 17.21 1.49
N LEU A 116 36.20 16.15 0.78
CA LEU A 116 36.89 15.01 1.40
C LEU A 116 38.25 15.39 1.98
N ALA A 117 38.94 16.38 1.40
CA ALA A 117 40.24 16.90 1.83
C ALA A 117 40.31 17.36 3.32
N ARG A 118 39.16 17.54 3.98
CA ARG A 118 39.08 17.87 5.41
C ARG A 118 39.40 16.69 6.34
N VAL A 119 39.37 15.45 5.84
CA VAL A 119 39.52 14.22 6.65
C VAL A 119 40.55 13.28 6.01
N ASP A 120 41.53 12.86 6.80
CA ASP A 120 42.48 11.82 6.44
C ASP A 120 41.91 10.44 6.78
N PHE A 121 41.27 9.79 5.80
CA PHE A 121 40.65 8.48 5.98
C PHE A 121 41.69 7.34 6.03
N THR A 122 42.94 7.58 5.59
CA THR A 122 44.03 6.59 5.69
C THR A 122 44.36 6.21 7.13
N ARG A 123 44.00 7.08 8.09
CA ARG A 123 44.26 6.91 9.53
C ARG A 123 43.11 6.28 10.31
N LEU A 124 41.95 6.04 9.70
CA LEU A 124 40.75 5.53 10.38
C LEU A 124 40.69 3.99 10.34
N PRO A 125 40.99 3.26 11.43
CA PRO A 125 40.99 1.80 11.42
C PRO A 125 39.57 1.25 11.35
N TYR A 126 39.37 0.24 10.50
CA TYR A 126 38.14 -0.56 10.49
C TYR A 126 37.92 -1.24 11.85
N ARG A 127 36.66 -1.29 12.31
CA ARG A 127 36.27 -1.87 13.62
C ARG A 127 35.17 -2.92 13.52
N ARG A 128 34.11 -2.65 12.77
CA ARG A 128 32.90 -3.50 12.71
C ARG A 128 32.12 -3.24 11.44
N SER A 129 31.55 -4.29 10.86
CA SER A 129 30.47 -4.19 9.89
C SER A 129 29.22 -4.88 10.48
N ILE A 130 28.03 -4.38 10.15
CA ILE A 130 26.76 -5.11 10.37
C ILE A 130 25.90 -5.01 9.11
N LYS A 131 25.06 -6.03 8.89
CA LYS A 131 24.02 -6.00 7.86
C LYS A 131 22.73 -6.60 8.39
N TYR A 132 21.61 -6.06 7.94
CA TYR A 132 20.27 -6.55 8.27
C TYR A 132 19.27 -6.07 7.22
N GLU A 133 18.18 -6.79 7.04
CA GLU A 133 17.11 -6.42 6.10
C GLU A 133 16.10 -5.49 6.77
N GLY A 134 15.35 -4.75 5.97
CA GLY A 134 14.28 -3.85 6.41
C GLY A 134 13.14 -3.78 5.42
N ASN A 135 11.92 -3.71 5.95
CA ASN A 135 10.67 -3.80 5.19
C ASN A 135 10.27 -2.45 4.58
N PHE A 136 11.20 -1.82 3.84
CA PHE A 136 11.01 -0.57 3.13
C PHE A 136 11.73 -0.51 1.78
N ASN A 137 11.24 0.33 0.87
CA ASN A 137 11.94 0.70 -0.35
C ASN A 137 13.16 1.56 0.00
N TRP A 138 14.22 1.46 -0.80
CA TRP A 138 15.48 2.20 -0.57
C TRP A 138 15.26 3.72 -0.43
N LYS A 139 14.33 4.29 -1.20
CA LYS A 139 13.98 5.72 -1.15
C LYS A 139 13.44 6.16 0.20
N THR A 140 12.76 5.28 0.94
CA THR A 140 12.16 5.61 2.24
C THR A 140 13.23 5.96 3.29
N MET A 141 14.38 5.29 3.25
CA MET A 141 15.56 5.58 4.10
C MET A 141 16.33 6.81 3.60
N VAL A 142 16.50 6.95 2.27
CA VAL A 142 17.16 8.13 1.69
C VAL A 142 16.36 9.41 1.96
N ASP A 143 15.02 9.37 1.87
CA ASP A 143 14.13 10.47 2.24
C ASP A 143 14.27 10.89 3.71
N GLY A 144 14.63 9.97 4.61
CA GLY A 144 14.93 10.28 6.01
C GLY A 144 16.25 11.02 6.15
N TYR A 145 17.33 10.43 5.62
CA TYR A 145 18.68 11.02 5.68
C TYR A 145 18.79 12.35 4.92
N GLN A 146 17.98 12.57 3.87
CA GLN A 146 17.97 13.79 3.07
C GLN A 146 17.32 15.02 3.74
N GLU A 147 16.96 14.92 5.02
CA GLU A 147 16.48 16.01 5.87
C GLU A 147 16.87 15.80 7.35
N CYS A 148 16.61 16.80 8.19
CA CYS A 148 16.72 16.69 9.66
C CYS A 148 15.57 17.43 10.36
N LEU A 149 14.45 17.61 9.65
CA LEU A 149 13.19 18.10 10.19
C LEU A 149 12.59 17.09 11.18
N HIS A 150 12.85 15.79 11.00
CA HIS A 150 12.45 14.75 11.95
C HIS A 150 13.30 14.70 13.23
N CYS A 151 14.57 15.12 13.17
CA CYS A 151 15.56 14.92 14.24
C CYS A 151 15.06 15.32 15.63
N GLN A 152 14.35 16.45 15.75
CA GLN A 152 13.81 16.96 17.02
C GLN A 152 12.76 16.04 17.67
N TYR A 153 12.06 15.23 16.87
CA TYR A 153 10.94 14.38 17.31
C TYR A 153 11.36 12.92 17.47
N THR A 154 12.33 12.47 16.68
CA THR A 154 12.79 11.08 16.63
C THR A 154 14.08 10.85 17.43
N HIS A 155 15.06 11.75 17.34
CA HIS A 155 16.42 11.56 17.88
C HIS A 155 16.73 12.58 19.00
N PRO A 156 16.15 12.42 20.21
CA PRO A 156 16.37 13.36 21.30
C PRO A 156 17.84 13.39 21.75
N SER A 157 18.52 12.24 21.75
CA SER A 157 19.96 12.15 22.10
C SER A 157 20.85 12.85 21.09
N PHE A 158 20.54 12.75 19.79
CA PHE A 158 21.31 13.37 18.71
C PHE A 158 21.10 14.88 18.65
N SER A 159 19.85 15.32 18.79
CA SER A 159 19.45 16.75 18.73
C SER A 159 20.05 17.62 19.84
N ILE A 160 20.61 17.03 20.90
CA ILE A 160 21.38 17.74 21.94
C ILE A 160 22.72 18.23 21.39
N TYR A 161 23.36 17.45 20.53
CA TYR A 161 24.66 17.77 19.92
C TYR A 161 24.49 18.48 18.56
N TYR A 162 23.51 18.03 17.76
CA TYR A 162 23.27 18.49 16.39
C TYR A 162 21.84 19.07 16.26
N PRO A 163 21.59 20.30 16.73
CA PRO A 163 20.25 20.87 16.79
C PRO A 163 19.71 21.24 15.38
N PRO A 164 18.55 20.70 14.95
CA PRO A 164 18.04 20.87 13.57
C PRO A 164 17.62 22.30 13.19
N THR A 165 17.61 23.22 14.16
CA THR A 165 17.34 24.66 13.98
C THR A 165 18.19 25.26 12.86
N PHE A 166 19.52 25.07 12.92
CA PHE A 166 20.48 25.67 11.99
C PHE A 166 20.80 24.77 10.79
N TYR A 167 20.37 23.51 10.84
CA TYR A 167 20.68 22.48 9.86
C TYR A 167 20.31 22.90 8.43
N THR A 168 21.25 22.72 7.51
CA THR A 168 21.19 23.10 6.10
C THR A 168 21.76 21.97 5.24
N VAL A 169 21.15 21.71 4.08
CA VAL A 169 21.63 20.74 3.07
C VAL A 169 22.06 21.51 1.83
N TYR A 170 23.31 21.29 1.40
CA TYR A 170 23.86 21.78 0.14
C TYR A 170 23.85 20.64 -0.87
N ASN A 171 23.18 20.83 -2.01
CA ASN A 171 23.02 19.79 -3.02
C ASN A 171 24.01 19.99 -4.16
N HIS A 172 24.72 18.92 -4.50
CA HIS A 172 25.67 18.81 -5.62
C HIS A 172 25.17 17.73 -6.59
N LEU A 173 25.78 17.61 -7.78
CA LEU A 173 25.20 16.88 -8.92
C LEU A 173 24.70 15.45 -8.61
N ASN A 174 25.49 14.67 -7.88
CA ASN A 174 25.13 13.33 -7.42
C ASN A 174 25.48 13.11 -5.92
N PHE A 175 25.61 14.17 -5.11
CA PHE A 175 25.83 14.05 -3.66
C PHE A 175 25.27 15.26 -2.90
N SER A 176 25.02 15.11 -1.60
CA SER A 176 24.54 16.19 -0.74
C SER A 176 25.44 16.36 0.47
N GLN A 177 25.83 17.59 0.81
CA GLN A 177 26.52 17.93 2.05
C GLN A 177 25.54 18.41 3.11
N HIS A 178 25.59 17.79 4.28
CA HIS A 178 24.73 18.07 5.42
C HIS A 178 25.51 18.82 6.50
N VAL A 179 25.05 20.00 6.90
CA VAL A 179 25.73 20.88 7.85
C VAL A 179 24.79 21.25 8.99
N ALA A 180 25.12 20.80 10.21
CA ALA A 180 24.27 20.97 11.39
C ALA A 180 24.19 22.43 11.90
N ASP A 181 25.33 23.14 11.89
CA ASP A 181 25.39 24.59 12.12
C ASP A 181 26.30 25.23 11.06
N PRO A 182 25.77 26.03 10.12
CA PRO A 182 26.56 26.75 9.11
C PRO A 182 27.60 27.74 9.69
N LYS A 183 27.53 28.08 10.98
CA LYS A 183 28.58 28.85 11.69
C LYS A 183 29.74 27.99 12.17
N LYS A 184 29.58 26.66 12.14
CA LYS A 184 30.59 25.65 12.45
C LYS A 184 30.60 24.57 11.35
N PRO A 185 30.97 24.91 10.10
CA PRO A 185 30.92 23.98 8.97
C PRO A 185 31.94 22.82 9.05
N ASP A 186 32.69 22.72 10.16
CA ASP A 186 33.70 21.71 10.46
C ASP A 186 33.35 20.86 11.72
N ASP A 187 32.15 21.02 12.30
CA ASP A 187 31.65 20.24 13.48
C ASP A 187 31.20 18.81 13.06
N GLY A 188 32.02 18.14 12.25
CA GLY A 188 31.75 16.87 11.58
C GLY A 188 31.50 16.99 10.06
N LEU A 189 31.70 15.90 9.33
CA LEU A 189 31.45 15.79 7.89
C LEU A 189 30.34 14.76 7.62
N PHE A 190 29.21 15.21 7.07
CA PHE A 190 28.05 14.39 6.76
C PHE A 190 27.73 14.51 5.27
N LEU A 191 27.85 13.41 4.53
CA LEU A 191 27.65 13.33 3.08
C LEU A 191 26.69 12.19 2.72
N TYR A 192 25.75 12.47 1.83
CA TYR A 192 25.01 11.45 1.07
C TYR A 192 25.59 11.34 -0.34
N PHE A 193 25.82 10.12 -0.79
CA PHE A 193 26.30 9.78 -2.13
C PHE A 193 25.19 9.05 -2.89
N PHE A 194 24.76 9.64 -4.00
CA PHE A 194 23.69 9.09 -4.82
C PHE A 194 24.13 7.78 -5.51
N PRO A 195 23.31 6.72 -5.49
CA PRO A 195 21.93 6.68 -5.00
C PRO A 195 21.76 6.30 -3.53
N ASN A 196 22.73 5.66 -2.87
CA ASN A 196 22.41 4.88 -1.66
C ASN A 196 23.49 4.80 -0.57
N CYS A 197 24.61 5.52 -0.69
CA CYS A 197 25.70 5.47 0.29
C CYS A 197 25.70 6.73 1.17
N THR A 198 26.18 6.63 2.41
CA THR A 198 26.41 7.80 3.28
C THR A 198 27.79 7.74 3.94
N LEU A 199 28.28 8.90 4.39
CA LEU A 199 29.52 9.05 5.14
C LEU A 199 29.30 10.08 6.24
N ASN A 200 29.54 9.67 7.48
CA ASN A 200 29.31 10.48 8.68
C ASN A 200 30.56 10.42 9.55
N VAL A 201 31.31 11.53 9.64
CA VAL A 201 32.55 11.63 10.40
C VAL A 201 32.32 12.56 11.58
N TYR A 202 32.33 12.01 12.79
CA TYR A 202 32.18 12.75 14.04
C TYR A 202 32.66 11.92 15.24
N GLY A 203 32.88 12.56 16.39
CA GLY A 203 33.18 11.88 17.65
C GLY A 203 34.50 11.08 17.70
N GLY A 204 35.42 11.27 16.75
CA GLY A 204 36.66 10.50 16.65
C GLY A 204 36.57 9.24 15.77
N GLY A 205 35.44 9.05 15.06
CA GLY A 205 35.25 7.96 14.11
C GLY A 205 34.49 8.36 12.85
N MET A 206 34.24 7.35 12.02
CA MET A 206 33.43 7.42 10.81
C MET A 206 32.42 6.26 10.82
N SER A 207 31.19 6.54 10.42
CA SER A 207 30.20 5.55 10.03
C SER A 207 29.75 5.79 8.60
N SER A 208 29.73 4.71 7.81
CA SER A 208 29.20 4.69 6.45
C SER A 208 28.05 3.70 6.43
N PHE A 209 26.92 4.04 5.82
CA PHE A 209 25.85 3.07 5.58
C PHE A 209 25.46 3.00 4.11
N ARG A 210 24.98 1.83 3.69
CA ARG A 210 24.48 1.57 2.35
C ARG A 210 23.07 1.02 2.41
N VAL A 211 22.21 1.60 1.58
CA VAL A 211 20.80 1.24 1.43
C VAL A 211 20.68 0.33 0.20
N CYS A 212 20.99 -0.96 0.33
CA CYS A 212 21.12 -1.87 -0.81
C CYS A 212 19.76 -2.47 -1.23
N PRO A 213 19.21 -2.12 -2.42
CA PRO A 213 17.96 -2.71 -2.90
C PRO A 213 18.10 -4.22 -3.15
N THR A 214 17.09 -4.99 -2.72
CA THR A 214 16.97 -6.44 -2.94
C THR A 214 16.19 -6.75 -4.24
N GLY A 215 15.74 -7.99 -4.44
CA GLY A 215 14.82 -8.34 -5.52
C GLY A 215 13.40 -7.76 -5.38
N ALA A 216 12.94 -7.48 -4.15
CA ALA A 216 11.60 -6.98 -3.88
C ALA A 216 11.59 -5.45 -3.68
N PRO A 217 10.61 -4.70 -4.23
CA PRO A 217 10.61 -3.23 -4.20
C PRO A 217 10.37 -2.65 -2.79
N ASN A 218 9.85 -3.46 -1.86
CA ASN A 218 9.56 -3.09 -0.48
C ASN A 218 10.52 -3.73 0.53
N VAL A 219 11.64 -4.32 0.09
CA VAL A 219 12.67 -4.90 0.99
C VAL A 219 14.06 -4.39 0.61
N THR A 220 14.77 -3.87 1.60
CA THR A 220 16.12 -3.29 1.48
C THR A 220 17.07 -3.98 2.45
N ARG A 221 18.29 -4.32 2.00
CA ARG A 221 19.39 -4.71 2.90
C ARG A 221 20.14 -3.45 3.32
N MET A 222 20.09 -3.12 4.61
CA MET A 222 20.93 -2.10 5.20
C MET A 222 22.29 -2.68 5.57
N GLU A 223 23.37 -2.02 5.16
CA GLU A 223 24.74 -2.32 5.61
C GLU A 223 25.34 -1.11 6.31
N PHE A 224 26.13 -1.34 7.36
CA PHE A 224 26.86 -0.30 8.07
C PHE A 224 28.30 -0.73 8.32
N ASP A 225 29.24 0.18 8.04
CA ASP A 225 30.66 0.03 8.29
C ASP A 225 31.13 1.10 9.28
N TYR A 226 31.81 0.68 10.34
CA TYR A 226 32.28 1.54 11.42
C TYR A 226 33.80 1.54 11.53
N TYR A 227 34.37 2.74 11.62
CA TYR A 227 35.80 3.02 11.71
C TYR A 227 36.02 3.98 12.87
N HIS A 228 37.06 3.77 13.68
CA HIS A 228 37.26 4.58 14.88
C HIS A 228 38.70 4.53 15.38
N LEU A 229 39.30 5.69 15.70
CA LEU A 229 40.70 5.77 16.14
C LEU A 229 40.96 4.92 17.38
N GLU A 230 40.10 5.04 18.39
CA GLU A 230 40.12 4.24 19.62
C GLU A 230 39.50 2.84 19.40
N SER A 231 39.79 1.90 20.31
CA SER A 231 39.20 0.56 20.36
C SER A 231 38.59 0.25 21.74
N GLY A 232 38.05 -0.95 21.93
CA GLY A 232 37.49 -1.38 23.21
C GLY A 232 36.30 -0.52 23.66
N GLY A 233 36.21 -0.22 24.96
CA GLY A 233 35.05 0.46 25.57
C GLY A 233 34.65 1.78 24.90
N LYS A 234 35.62 2.61 24.51
CA LYS A 234 35.35 3.88 23.79
C LYS A 234 34.68 3.64 22.43
N PHE A 235 35.09 2.60 21.71
CA PHE A 235 34.46 2.23 20.45
C PHE A 235 33.04 1.69 20.65
N GLU A 236 32.80 0.88 21.70
CA GLU A 236 31.45 0.39 21.99
C GLU A 236 30.48 1.51 22.41
N GLU A 237 30.96 2.55 23.10
CA GLU A 237 30.18 3.76 23.41
C GLU A 237 29.78 4.52 22.14
N TYR A 238 30.75 4.83 21.27
CA TYR A 238 30.52 5.42 19.95
C TYR A 238 29.53 4.57 19.13
N PHE A 239 29.81 3.26 18.98
CA PHE A 239 28.96 2.35 18.23
C PHE A 239 27.54 2.32 18.78
N LYS A 240 27.35 2.26 20.10
CA LYS A 240 26.02 2.28 20.74
C LYS A 240 25.24 3.56 20.41
N PHE A 241 25.88 4.72 20.42
CA PHE A 241 25.25 5.99 20.06
C PHE A 241 24.82 6.01 18.58
N VAL A 242 25.75 5.73 17.65
CA VAL A 242 25.43 5.72 16.21
C VAL A 242 24.37 4.65 15.88
N ARG A 243 24.43 3.49 16.55
CA ARG A 243 23.47 2.39 16.38
C ARG A 243 22.06 2.75 16.87
N GLN A 244 21.94 3.57 17.92
CA GLN A 244 20.64 4.06 18.39
C GLN A 244 19.93 4.88 17.31
N VAL A 245 20.60 5.91 16.78
CA VAL A 245 20.04 6.78 15.72
C VAL A 245 19.61 5.96 14.51
N ALA A 246 20.49 5.08 14.02
CA ALA A 246 20.21 4.20 12.89
C ALA A 246 19.08 3.16 13.11
N MET A 247 18.67 2.90 14.36
CA MET A 247 17.50 2.07 14.67
C MET A 247 16.23 2.91 14.85
N GLU A 248 16.35 4.15 15.32
CA GLU A 248 15.26 5.13 15.38
C GLU A 248 14.81 5.51 13.96
N ASP A 249 15.74 5.72 13.02
CA ASP A 249 15.46 5.90 11.57
C ASP A 249 14.80 4.68 10.95
N TYR A 250 15.27 3.48 11.30
CA TYR A 250 14.74 2.24 10.78
C TYR A 250 13.26 2.04 11.18
N GLU A 251 12.88 2.38 12.42
CA GLU A 251 11.46 2.36 12.84
C GLU A 251 10.64 3.37 12.02
N LEU A 252 11.15 4.58 11.76
CA LEU A 252 10.45 5.54 10.90
C LEU A 252 10.18 4.97 9.50
N CYS A 253 11.17 4.29 8.92
CA CYS A 253 11.11 3.77 7.56
C CYS A 253 10.10 2.63 7.40
N GLU A 254 10.12 1.63 8.28
CA GLU A 254 9.12 0.55 8.26
C GLU A 254 7.71 1.09 8.47
N ARG A 255 7.52 2.00 9.44
CA ARG A 255 6.21 2.61 9.73
C ARG A 255 5.68 3.52 8.63
N ALA A 256 6.56 4.18 7.87
CA ALA A 256 6.16 4.93 6.68
C ALA A 256 5.79 3.97 5.54
N GLN A 257 6.61 2.94 5.28
CA GLN A 257 6.34 1.94 4.23
C GLN A 257 5.06 1.13 4.50
N GLU A 258 4.78 0.77 5.76
CA GLU A 258 3.52 0.15 6.20
C GLU A 258 2.34 0.91 5.57
N ASN A 259 2.28 2.24 5.75
CA ASN A 259 1.21 3.09 5.24
C ASN A 259 1.25 3.36 3.72
N LEU A 260 2.43 3.52 3.11
CA LEU A 260 2.57 3.70 1.65
C LEU A 260 1.97 2.52 0.86
N GLN A 261 2.02 1.30 1.41
CA GLN A 261 1.48 0.11 0.77
C GLN A 261 -0.05 0.03 0.81
N LYS A 262 -0.74 0.70 1.75
CA LYS A 262 -2.19 0.47 2.02
C LYS A 262 -3.18 1.09 1.03
N GLY A 263 -2.72 1.91 0.07
CA GLY A 263 -3.61 2.52 -0.94
C GLY A 263 -4.55 3.61 -0.39
N VAL A 264 -4.02 4.47 0.47
CA VAL A 264 -4.75 5.60 1.10
C VAL A 264 -4.00 6.93 0.95
N TYR A 265 -2.66 6.90 1.04
CA TYR A 265 -1.79 8.05 0.83
C TYR A 265 -1.26 8.07 -0.61
N GLU A 266 -1.26 9.24 -1.22
CA GLU A 266 -0.75 9.48 -2.58
C GLU A 266 0.63 10.14 -2.57
N GLU A 267 0.71 11.33 -1.96
CA GLU A 267 1.89 12.20 -1.88
C GLU A 267 1.72 13.19 -0.71
N GLY A 268 2.78 13.91 -0.38
CA GLY A 268 2.78 14.96 0.65
C GLY A 268 3.67 16.15 0.28
N ILE A 269 3.41 17.31 0.87
CA ILE A 269 4.11 18.57 0.56
C ILE A 269 5.46 18.61 1.26
N LEU A 270 6.54 18.83 0.50
CA LEU A 270 7.90 18.99 1.03
C LEU A 270 8.16 20.45 1.45
N ASN A 271 8.93 20.63 2.52
CA ASN A 271 9.38 21.93 2.98
C ASN A 271 10.47 22.50 2.04
N PRO A 272 10.25 23.64 1.35
CA PRO A 272 11.19 24.18 0.36
C PRO A 272 12.47 24.76 0.96
N VAL A 273 12.63 24.74 2.29
CA VAL A 273 13.84 25.20 3.01
C VAL A 273 14.48 24.07 3.82
N LYS A 274 13.70 23.14 4.38
CA LYS A 274 14.19 22.09 5.29
C LYS A 274 14.21 20.67 4.70
N GLU A 275 13.63 20.45 3.52
CA GLU A 275 13.63 19.17 2.80
C GLU A 275 14.19 19.32 1.37
N THR A 276 15.12 20.25 1.19
CA THR A 276 15.77 20.54 -0.11
C THR A 276 16.58 19.36 -0.64
N GLY A 277 17.17 18.53 0.22
CA GLY A 277 17.83 17.28 -0.17
C GLY A 277 16.83 16.27 -0.73
N VAL A 278 15.71 16.06 0.00
CA VAL A 278 14.63 15.14 -0.40
C VAL A 278 14.09 15.55 -1.78
N ALA A 279 13.79 16.83 -1.94
CA ALA A 279 13.32 17.41 -3.19
C ALA A 279 14.31 17.21 -4.35
N TYR A 280 15.61 17.38 -4.10
CA TYR A 280 16.66 17.30 -5.12
C TYR A 280 16.93 15.88 -5.60
N TYR A 281 17.18 14.94 -4.67
CA TYR A 281 17.49 13.56 -5.07
C TYR A 281 16.27 12.86 -5.70
N GLN A 282 15.04 13.11 -5.21
CA GLN A 282 13.82 12.56 -5.83
C GLN A 282 13.63 13.06 -7.26
N ASN A 283 13.95 14.34 -7.52
CA ASN A 283 13.96 14.87 -8.88
C ASN A 283 15.00 14.11 -9.74
N ARG A 284 16.23 13.95 -9.25
CA ARG A 284 17.31 13.23 -9.94
C ARG A 284 16.94 11.78 -10.27
N VAL A 285 16.28 11.05 -9.37
CA VAL A 285 15.74 9.70 -9.65
C VAL A 285 14.69 9.77 -10.77
N PHE A 286 13.70 10.65 -10.64
CA PHE A 286 12.63 10.78 -11.64
C PHE A 286 13.16 11.10 -13.04
N ASP A 287 14.13 12.02 -13.14
CA ASP A 287 14.67 12.46 -14.43
C ASP A 287 15.43 11.31 -15.11
N LEU A 288 16.34 10.64 -14.40
CA LEU A 288 17.08 9.46 -14.89
C LEU A 288 16.15 8.31 -15.31
N VAL A 289 15.14 7.99 -14.49
CA VAL A 289 14.15 6.94 -14.76
C VAL A 289 13.31 7.27 -16.00
N THR A 290 12.92 8.54 -16.16
CA THR A 290 12.13 9.01 -17.30
C THR A 290 12.97 9.03 -18.60
N GLU A 291 14.26 9.37 -18.51
CA GLU A 291 15.20 9.31 -19.64
C GLU A 291 15.46 7.87 -20.08
N GLN A 292 15.76 6.96 -19.15
CA GLN A 292 15.93 5.53 -19.45
C GLN A 292 14.67 4.91 -20.08
N HIS A 293 13.47 5.28 -19.64
CA HIS A 293 12.21 4.82 -20.25
C HIS A 293 12.05 5.31 -21.69
N LYS A 294 12.38 6.57 -21.98
CA LYS A 294 12.37 7.12 -23.35
C LYS A 294 13.35 6.36 -24.25
N LEU A 295 14.57 6.09 -23.77
CA LEU A 295 15.59 5.32 -24.49
C LEU A 295 15.11 3.89 -24.76
N GLU A 296 14.54 3.20 -23.76
CA GLU A 296 14.01 1.84 -23.94
C GLU A 296 12.77 1.78 -24.86
N LYS A 297 11.98 2.85 -24.95
CA LYS A 297 10.92 2.95 -25.96
C LYS A 297 11.47 3.16 -27.37
N MET A 298 12.51 3.98 -27.51
CA MET A 298 13.15 4.26 -28.80
C MET A 298 13.89 3.05 -29.36
N THR A 299 14.50 2.20 -28.52
CA THR A 299 15.19 0.98 -28.97
C THR A 299 14.26 -0.21 -29.22
N LYS A 300 13.06 -0.23 -28.62
CA LYS A 300 12.07 -1.32 -28.81
C LYS A 300 11.12 -1.12 -30.01
N GLY A 301 11.42 -0.19 -30.92
CA GLY A 301 10.73 -0.07 -32.21
C GLY A 301 11.69 0.32 -33.34
N PRO A 302 11.56 -0.25 -34.55
CA PRO A 302 10.36 -0.91 -35.09
C PRO A 302 10.57 -2.37 -35.53
N GLU A 303 10.72 -3.33 -34.61
CA GLU A 303 10.80 -4.76 -34.98
C GLU A 303 9.49 -5.34 -35.58
N LYS A 304 8.37 -4.62 -35.52
CA LYS A 304 7.10 -4.98 -36.19
C LYS A 304 7.04 -4.59 -37.69
N ALA A 305 8.18 -4.25 -38.31
CA ALA A 305 8.24 -3.76 -39.70
C ALA A 305 9.21 -4.54 -40.62
N VAL A 306 9.63 -5.76 -40.25
CA VAL A 306 10.37 -6.69 -41.14
C VAL A 306 9.58 -7.99 -41.27
N GLY A 307 8.42 -7.90 -41.92
CA GLY A 307 7.46 -8.98 -42.14
C GLY A 307 7.32 -9.46 -43.58
N ASP A 308 8.15 -8.94 -44.50
CA ASP A 308 8.32 -9.41 -45.87
C ASP A 308 9.82 -9.40 -46.19
N GLY A 309 10.31 -10.45 -46.87
CA GLY A 309 11.74 -10.75 -46.93
C GLY A 309 12.44 -10.38 -48.23
N ILE A 310 13.72 -10.03 -48.13
CA ILE A 310 14.78 -10.31 -49.13
C ILE A 310 16.13 -10.38 -48.38
N SER A 311 17.03 -11.25 -48.83
CA SER A 311 18.30 -11.55 -48.18
C SER A 311 19.47 -10.71 -48.69
N HIS A 312 20.30 -10.15 -47.80
CA HIS A 312 21.77 -10.37 -47.78
C HIS A 312 22.45 -9.59 -46.61
N PRO A 313 23.63 -10.02 -46.11
CA PRO A 313 24.33 -9.36 -45.01
C PRO A 313 25.50 -8.47 -45.45
N SER A 314 25.56 -7.21 -44.99
CA SER A 314 26.79 -6.43 -44.74
C SER A 314 26.46 -5.05 -44.12
N GLN A 315 27.49 -4.29 -43.72
CA GLN A 315 27.42 -2.87 -43.28
C GLN A 315 26.81 -2.56 -41.90
N ALA A 316 27.08 -3.39 -40.89
CA ALA A 316 26.95 -2.98 -39.48
C ALA A 316 28.15 -2.14 -38.99
N ALA A 317 28.47 -1.03 -39.67
CA ALA A 317 29.62 -0.18 -39.32
C ALA A 317 29.59 1.25 -39.94
N HIS A 318 28.61 2.12 -39.58
CA HIS A 318 28.75 3.58 -39.82
C HIS A 318 27.78 4.51 -39.05
N VAL A 319 27.38 4.18 -37.80
CA VAL A 319 26.61 5.11 -36.93
C VAL A 319 27.28 5.24 -35.55
N ALA A 320 28.50 5.78 -35.54
CA ALA A 320 29.31 6.02 -34.35
C ALA A 320 30.18 7.29 -34.52
N SER A 321 29.52 8.42 -34.78
CA SER A 321 30.12 9.75 -34.83
C SER A 321 29.01 10.81 -34.70
N ILE A 322 29.38 12.04 -34.34
CA ILE A 322 28.47 13.19 -34.13
C ILE A 322 27.50 13.01 -32.94
N TYR A 323 28.02 13.17 -31.72
CA TYR A 323 27.30 13.89 -30.68
C TYR A 323 28.31 14.65 -29.80
N GLU A 324 28.21 15.97 -29.80
CA GLU A 324 29.08 16.89 -29.05
C GLU A 324 28.18 17.85 -28.24
N PRO A 325 28.27 17.87 -26.90
CA PRO A 325 27.29 18.53 -26.05
C PRO A 325 27.51 20.05 -26.00
N SER A 326 26.94 20.77 -26.97
CA SER A 326 26.95 22.23 -27.00
C SER A 326 25.98 22.84 -25.98
N ARG A 327 26.45 23.88 -25.27
CA ARG A 327 25.70 24.60 -24.23
C ARG A 327 24.44 25.26 -24.80
N MET A 328 23.33 25.20 -24.06
CA MET A 328 22.19 26.10 -24.28
C MET A 328 22.25 27.30 -23.33
N GLU A 329 22.52 28.48 -23.86
CA GLU A 329 22.24 29.75 -23.17
C GLU A 329 20.83 30.24 -23.52
N TYR A 330 20.20 30.98 -22.59
CA TYR A 330 18.94 31.68 -22.83
C TYR A 330 19.15 32.93 -23.70
N VAL A 331 18.23 33.22 -24.63
CA VAL A 331 17.71 34.60 -24.87
C VAL A 331 16.44 34.58 -25.76
N TYR A 332 15.72 35.70 -25.76
CA TYR A 332 14.36 35.92 -26.29
C TYR A 332 14.28 36.36 -27.78
N SER A 333 13.04 36.39 -28.30
CA SER A 333 12.48 37.44 -29.20
C SER A 333 12.47 37.27 -30.74
N PHE A 334 11.28 36.92 -31.27
CA PHE A 334 10.47 37.75 -32.20
C PHE A 334 11.15 38.44 -33.43
N LEU A 335 10.77 38.05 -34.67
CA LEU A 335 9.98 38.88 -35.64
C LEU A 335 9.89 38.31 -37.09
N SER A 336 8.76 38.58 -37.77
CA SER A 336 8.56 38.67 -39.26
C SER A 336 8.75 37.39 -40.12
N ASN A 337 8.01 37.11 -41.20
CA ASN A 337 6.76 37.65 -41.80
C ASN A 337 6.12 36.48 -42.61
N THR A 338 4.84 36.09 -42.48
CA THR A 338 3.63 36.64 -43.15
C THR A 338 3.69 36.92 -44.66
N VAL A 339 3.00 36.08 -45.45
CA VAL A 339 2.08 36.38 -46.59
C VAL A 339 1.53 35.01 -47.10
N VAL A 340 0.22 34.67 -47.10
CA VAL A 340 -0.96 35.22 -47.85
C VAL A 340 -0.92 34.82 -49.34
N LEU A 341 -1.93 34.27 -50.03
CA LEU A 341 -3.31 33.76 -49.78
C LEU A 341 -3.60 32.77 -50.97
N ALA A 342 -4.66 31.96 -51.13
CA ALA A 342 -5.93 31.61 -50.44
C ALA A 342 -6.24 30.10 -50.75
N SER A 343 -7.35 29.42 -50.47
CA SER A 343 -8.69 29.69 -49.90
C SER A 343 -9.10 28.48 -49.02
N ILE A 344 -10.00 28.48 -48.03
CA ILE A 344 -11.18 29.29 -47.59
C ILE A 344 -12.55 28.62 -47.93
N PRO A 345 -13.50 28.52 -46.95
CA PRO A 345 -14.42 27.38 -46.89
C PRO A 345 -15.93 27.72 -46.75
N ILE A 346 -16.78 26.69 -46.72
CA ILE A 346 -18.21 26.77 -46.34
C ILE A 346 -18.54 25.59 -45.40
N ILE A 347 -19.56 25.76 -44.53
CA ILE A 347 -20.22 24.81 -43.58
C ILE A 347 -20.04 25.17 -42.09
N PHE A 348 -18.82 25.42 -41.59
CA PHE A 348 -18.60 25.60 -40.14
C PHE A 348 -19.19 26.87 -39.50
N LEU A 349 -19.75 27.79 -40.29
CA LEU A 349 -20.41 29.02 -39.82
C LEU A 349 -21.93 28.87 -39.55
N ALA A 350 -22.48 27.66 -39.63
CA ALA A 350 -23.93 27.43 -39.53
C ALA A 350 -24.47 26.98 -38.15
N ILE A 351 -23.60 26.74 -37.15
CA ILE A 351 -23.98 26.07 -35.88
C ILE A 351 -23.73 26.93 -34.63
N LEU A 352 -23.03 28.07 -34.72
CA LEU A 352 -22.67 28.93 -33.58
C LEU A 352 -23.15 30.39 -33.73
N ALA A 353 -24.45 30.56 -33.98
CA ALA A 353 -25.16 31.82 -33.79
C ALA A 353 -26.65 31.54 -33.50
N VAL A 354 -27.32 32.47 -32.82
CA VAL A 354 -28.75 32.44 -32.41
C VAL A 354 -29.10 31.42 -31.31
N THR A 355 -29.59 31.80 -30.12
CA THR A 355 -29.63 33.10 -29.40
C THR A 355 -29.82 32.83 -27.91
N GLN A 356 -29.20 33.63 -27.03
CA GLN A 356 -29.53 33.66 -25.59
C GLN A 356 -29.96 35.07 -25.17
N LYS A 357 -31.26 35.37 -25.26
CA LYS A 357 -31.90 36.50 -24.54
C LYS A 357 -33.43 36.44 -24.62
N ASP A 358 -34.08 36.09 -23.51
CA ASP A 358 -34.87 37.05 -22.72
C ASP A 358 -35.51 36.35 -21.52
N GLY A 359 -35.49 37.00 -20.35
CA GLY A 359 -35.87 36.39 -19.09
C GLY A 359 -37.28 36.74 -18.62
N LYS A 360 -38.11 35.73 -18.35
CA LYS A 360 -39.25 35.81 -17.42
C LYS A 360 -39.66 34.43 -16.89
N VAL A 361 -40.07 34.39 -15.63
CA VAL A 361 -40.53 33.17 -14.93
C VAL A 361 -42.02 32.97 -15.14
N LEU A 362 -42.46 31.75 -15.47
CA LEU A 362 -43.83 31.29 -15.22
C LEU A 362 -43.90 29.75 -15.12
N ARG A 363 -45.08 29.22 -14.76
CA ARG A 363 -45.28 27.87 -14.21
C ARG A 363 -45.81 26.86 -15.25
N ARG A 364 -45.28 25.62 -15.21
CA ARG A 364 -45.97 24.30 -15.09
C ARG A 364 -47.40 24.12 -15.69
N PRO A 365 -47.78 22.88 -16.09
CA PRO A 365 -47.31 21.98 -17.16
C PRO A 365 -48.46 21.67 -18.18
N LEU A 366 -48.30 20.67 -19.08
CA LEU A 366 -49.31 19.70 -19.64
C LEU A 366 -48.76 19.07 -20.97
N LEU A 367 -48.65 17.73 -21.08
CA LEU A 367 -49.47 16.79 -21.90
C LEU A 367 -49.66 17.20 -23.39
N THR A 368 -49.28 16.42 -24.42
CA THR A 368 -49.68 15.02 -24.77
C THR A 368 -48.74 14.33 -25.81
N GLN A 369 -48.94 13.02 -26.03
CA GLN A 369 -48.42 12.17 -27.14
C GLN A 369 -49.43 12.09 -28.33
N PRO A 370 -49.16 11.35 -29.43
CA PRO A 370 -47.90 10.95 -30.08
C PRO A 370 -47.88 11.26 -31.62
N GLY A 371 -46.76 10.99 -32.31
CA GLY A 371 -46.71 10.97 -33.77
C GLY A 371 -45.44 10.31 -34.31
N ALA A 372 -45.56 9.23 -35.08
CA ALA A 372 -44.43 8.52 -35.67
C ALA A 372 -44.06 9.08 -37.06
N LEU A 373 -42.76 9.06 -37.38
CA LEU A 373 -42.26 9.31 -38.74
C LEU A 373 -42.03 7.98 -39.47
N PRO A 374 -42.29 7.88 -40.80
CA PRO A 374 -42.08 6.65 -41.56
C PRO A 374 -40.60 6.22 -41.63
N LEU A 375 -40.34 4.92 -41.71
CA LEU A 375 -39.00 4.32 -41.55
C LEU A 375 -38.38 3.90 -42.91
N ASP A 376 -38.78 4.56 -43.99
CA ASP A 376 -38.50 4.15 -45.37
C ASP A 376 -37.32 4.88 -46.04
N THR A 377 -36.59 5.71 -45.29
CA THR A 377 -35.42 6.48 -45.78
C THR A 377 -34.08 6.01 -45.20
N LEU A 378 -34.04 4.83 -44.58
CA LEU A 378 -32.82 4.21 -44.03
C LEU A 378 -32.34 3.04 -44.88
N SER A 379 -31.01 2.95 -45.06
CA SER A 379 -30.40 1.93 -45.92
C SER A 379 -30.45 0.53 -45.33
N SER A 380 -30.30 -0.49 -46.18
CA SER A 380 -30.39 -1.92 -45.83
C SER A 380 -29.42 -2.36 -44.72
N ASN A 381 -28.27 -1.70 -44.57
CA ASN A 381 -27.31 -1.91 -43.48
C ASN A 381 -27.79 -1.41 -42.09
N VAL A 382 -28.88 -0.65 -42.04
CA VAL A 382 -29.51 -0.20 -40.78
C VAL A 382 -30.68 -1.10 -40.41
N GLN A 383 -31.56 -1.43 -41.36
CA GLN A 383 -32.70 -2.34 -41.14
C GLN A 383 -32.24 -3.72 -40.63
N SER A 384 -31.19 -4.28 -41.24
CA SER A 384 -30.59 -5.57 -40.85
C SER A 384 -30.01 -5.59 -39.43
N LYS A 385 -29.62 -4.44 -38.86
CA LYS A 385 -29.13 -4.34 -37.47
C LYS A 385 -30.24 -4.14 -36.45
N LEU A 386 -31.41 -3.65 -36.85
CA LEU A 386 -32.57 -3.48 -35.97
C LEU A 386 -33.34 -4.80 -35.77
N ALA A 387 -33.48 -5.62 -36.82
CA ALA A 387 -34.15 -6.93 -36.75
C ALA A 387 -33.51 -7.93 -35.77
N TRP A 388 -32.22 -7.74 -35.42
CA TRP A 388 -31.52 -8.52 -34.40
C TRP A 388 -31.95 -8.15 -32.96
N ILE A 389 -32.34 -6.90 -32.72
CA ILE A 389 -32.66 -6.37 -31.39
C ILE A 389 -34.06 -6.80 -30.94
N GLU A 390 -35.04 -6.85 -31.84
CA GLU A 390 -36.39 -7.36 -31.51
C GLU A 390 -36.38 -8.85 -31.14
N ASN A 391 -35.59 -9.67 -31.84
CA ASN A 391 -35.43 -11.09 -31.54
C ASN A 391 -34.82 -11.37 -30.16
N LEU A 392 -34.06 -10.41 -29.59
CA LEU A 392 -33.40 -10.56 -28.30
C LEU A 392 -34.36 -10.35 -27.11
N LEU A 393 -35.53 -9.73 -27.32
CA LEU A 393 -36.44 -9.29 -26.25
C LEU A 393 -37.71 -10.16 -26.08
N LEU A 394 -38.01 -11.08 -27.02
CA LEU A 394 -39.25 -11.86 -27.04
C LEU A 394 -39.08 -13.38 -26.77
N ARG A 395 -38.13 -13.77 -25.90
CA ARG A 395 -37.98 -15.17 -25.45
C ARG A 395 -37.89 -15.36 -23.94
N ARG A 396 -39.00 -15.11 -23.24
CA ARG A 396 -39.37 -15.82 -21.99
C ARG A 396 -40.88 -15.70 -21.70
N VAL A 397 -41.60 -16.81 -21.87
CA VAL A 397 -42.69 -17.35 -21.03
C VAL A 397 -43.34 -18.50 -21.81
N ALA A 398 -43.19 -19.72 -21.31
CA ALA A 398 -44.04 -20.88 -21.63
C ALA A 398 -43.75 -22.01 -20.63
N THR A 399 -44.66 -22.24 -19.68
CA THR A 399 -44.79 -23.52 -18.98
C THR A 399 -45.94 -24.31 -19.61
N PRO A 400 -45.90 -25.64 -19.57
CA PRO A 400 -47.13 -26.42 -19.53
C PRO A 400 -47.16 -27.46 -18.40
N VAL A 401 -48.36 -27.97 -18.14
CA VAL A 401 -48.69 -28.97 -17.10
C VAL A 401 -48.86 -30.36 -17.74
N ALA A 402 -48.77 -31.43 -16.94
CA ALA A 402 -48.80 -32.82 -17.40
C ALA A 402 -50.22 -33.39 -17.63
N THR A 403 -50.36 -34.35 -18.55
CA THR A 403 -51.52 -35.26 -18.67
C THR A 403 -51.16 -36.68 -19.15
N GLY A 404 -51.39 -37.66 -18.27
CA GLY A 404 -51.95 -39.01 -18.48
C GLY A 404 -51.72 -39.86 -19.75
N ALA A 405 -51.17 -41.06 -19.48
CA ALA A 405 -51.66 -42.40 -19.89
C ALA A 405 -51.54 -42.92 -21.35
N GLY A 406 -51.00 -44.15 -21.46
CA GLY A 406 -51.00 -45.02 -22.66
C GLY A 406 -50.20 -46.31 -22.38
N SER A 407 -50.71 -47.49 -22.79
CA SER A 407 -50.21 -48.81 -22.35
C SER A 407 -49.64 -49.68 -23.48
N GLY A 408 -48.58 -50.48 -23.23
CA GLY A 408 -48.26 -51.63 -24.09
C GLY A 408 -46.89 -52.31 -23.95
N GLY A 409 -46.87 -53.59 -23.55
CA GLY A 409 -46.11 -54.67 -24.22
C GLY A 409 -44.56 -54.71 -24.23
N LEU A 410 -43.98 -55.39 -23.21
CA LEU A 410 -42.95 -56.46 -23.29
C LEU A 410 -41.74 -56.43 -24.27
N THR A 411 -40.58 -56.80 -23.70
CA THR A 411 -39.41 -57.57 -24.23
C THR A 411 -38.32 -56.91 -25.11
N ALA A 412 -37.15 -57.58 -25.06
CA ALA A 412 -35.88 -57.39 -25.79
C ALA A 412 -34.83 -56.40 -25.23
N GLU A 413 -33.56 -56.78 -25.37
CA GLU A 413 -32.34 -56.09 -24.92
C GLU A 413 -31.70 -55.28 -26.07
N ALA A 414 -31.03 -54.15 -25.78
CA ALA A 414 -29.72 -53.73 -26.34
C ALA A 414 -29.37 -52.25 -26.06
N ASP A 415 -28.07 -51.99 -25.94
CA ASP A 415 -27.32 -50.72 -25.94
C ASP A 415 -28.06 -49.37 -26.16
N GLN A 416 -27.95 -48.50 -25.16
CA GLN A 416 -27.95 -47.04 -25.31
C GLN A 416 -26.90 -46.40 -24.37
N PRO A 417 -26.38 -45.19 -24.69
CA PRO A 417 -25.00 -44.83 -24.35
C PRO A 417 -24.79 -44.26 -22.95
N SER A 418 -23.51 -44.18 -22.55
CA SER A 418 -23.08 -43.47 -21.37
C SER A 418 -23.54 -42.00 -21.39
N SER A 419 -24.26 -41.59 -20.34
CA SER A 419 -24.59 -40.19 -20.10
C SER A 419 -23.31 -39.39 -19.86
N ALA A 420 -22.87 -38.63 -20.84
CA ALA A 420 -21.77 -37.68 -20.68
C ALA A 420 -22.18 -36.64 -19.64
N ASN A 421 -21.69 -36.81 -18.41
CA ASN A 421 -21.96 -35.88 -17.31
C ASN A 421 -21.35 -34.52 -17.63
N VAL A 422 -22.17 -33.60 -18.14
CA VAL A 422 -21.82 -32.20 -18.37
C VAL A 422 -21.65 -31.53 -17.00
N CYS A 423 -20.48 -31.71 -16.41
CA CYS A 423 -20.10 -31.05 -15.17
C CYS A 423 -20.05 -29.54 -15.43
N LYS A 424 -20.97 -28.79 -14.83
CA LYS A 424 -21.02 -27.33 -14.98
C LYS A 424 -19.71 -26.74 -14.45
N GLU A 425 -19.00 -25.96 -15.27
CA GLU A 425 -17.81 -25.24 -14.80
C GLU A 425 -18.15 -24.35 -13.58
N SER A 426 -17.16 -24.19 -12.70
CA SER A 426 -17.25 -23.34 -11.52
C SER A 426 -17.47 -21.89 -11.92
N ASP A 427 -18.47 -21.22 -11.34
CA ASP A 427 -18.67 -19.78 -11.51
C ASP A 427 -17.59 -18.93 -10.79
N PHE A 428 -16.74 -19.56 -9.97
CA PHE A 428 -15.58 -18.98 -9.26
C PHE A 428 -14.26 -19.38 -9.95
N ALA A 429 -13.27 -18.48 -9.97
CA ALA A 429 -11.91 -18.80 -10.42
C ALA A 429 -11.18 -19.82 -9.53
N ASP A 430 -10.21 -20.51 -10.13
CA ASP A 430 -9.44 -21.57 -9.47
C ASP A 430 -8.61 -21.09 -8.25
N ASN A 431 -8.30 -19.78 -8.18
CA ASN A 431 -7.58 -19.16 -7.06
C ASN A 431 -8.48 -18.39 -6.07
N TRP A 432 -9.81 -18.58 -6.09
CA TRP A 432 -10.80 -17.86 -5.26
C TRP A 432 -10.43 -17.71 -3.77
N TRP A 433 -9.75 -18.71 -3.21
CA TRP A 433 -9.32 -18.73 -1.80
C TRP A 433 -7.93 -18.14 -1.57
N THR A 434 -7.04 -18.17 -2.57
CA THR A 434 -5.58 -18.01 -2.42
C THR A 434 -4.97 -16.87 -3.25
N GLY A 435 -5.76 -16.21 -4.10
CA GLY A 435 -5.34 -15.12 -4.97
C GLY A 435 -5.27 -13.75 -4.28
N ASP A 436 -4.10 -13.12 -4.31
CA ASP A 436 -3.91 -11.73 -3.84
C ASP A 436 -4.66 -10.72 -4.74
N GLU A 437 -4.73 -10.94 -6.05
CA GLU A 437 -5.52 -10.09 -6.95
C GLU A 437 -7.03 -10.18 -6.67
N VAL A 438 -7.57 -11.36 -6.34
CA VAL A 438 -8.93 -11.52 -5.81
C VAL A 438 -9.09 -10.75 -4.49
N PHE A 439 -8.15 -10.86 -3.56
CA PHE A 439 -8.23 -10.15 -2.28
C PHE A 439 -8.12 -8.61 -2.43
N ARG A 440 -7.26 -8.11 -3.32
CA ARG A 440 -7.17 -6.69 -3.68
C ARG A 440 -8.47 -6.18 -4.30
N LEU A 441 -9.12 -7.00 -5.14
CA LEU A 441 -10.43 -6.69 -5.69
C LEU A 441 -11.51 -6.65 -4.58
N GLU A 442 -11.54 -7.62 -3.66
CA GLU A 442 -12.45 -7.63 -2.50
C GLU A 442 -12.31 -6.36 -1.63
N LYS A 443 -11.07 -5.90 -1.40
CA LYS A 443 -10.81 -4.64 -0.68
C LYS A 443 -11.45 -3.43 -1.35
N ARG A 444 -11.30 -3.25 -2.67
CA ARG A 444 -11.83 -2.09 -3.41
C ARG A 444 -13.30 -2.21 -3.83
N ALA A 445 -13.85 -3.43 -3.87
CA ALA A 445 -15.23 -3.70 -4.25
C ALA A 445 -16.19 -3.77 -3.06
N ILE A 446 -15.77 -4.41 -1.95
CA ILE A 446 -16.64 -4.75 -0.81
C ILE A 446 -16.27 -3.90 0.41
N PHE A 447 -15.09 -4.14 0.98
CA PHE A 447 -14.71 -3.60 2.28
C PHE A 447 -14.60 -2.07 2.31
N SER A 448 -14.18 -1.45 1.21
CA SER A 448 -14.09 0.00 1.09
C SER A 448 -15.40 0.71 0.74
N LYS A 449 -16.50 -0.02 0.53
CA LYS A 449 -17.81 0.56 0.13
C LYS A 449 -18.96 0.20 1.07
N THR A 450 -18.73 -0.71 2.01
CA THR A 450 -19.74 -1.25 2.93
C THR A 450 -19.65 -0.57 4.31
N TRP A 451 -20.79 -0.45 5.02
CA TRP A 451 -20.84 0.00 6.41
C TRP A 451 -20.38 -1.12 7.37
N LEU A 452 -19.12 -1.05 7.83
CA LEU A 452 -18.49 -2.01 8.73
C LEU A 452 -18.75 -1.64 10.20
N TYR A 453 -19.24 -2.56 11.04
CA TYR A 453 -19.29 -2.36 12.50
C TYR A 453 -17.87 -2.38 13.08
N ILE A 454 -17.48 -1.33 13.81
CA ILE A 454 -16.13 -1.21 14.39
C ILE A 454 -16.12 -1.20 15.92
N ALA A 455 -17.10 -0.62 16.62
CA ALA A 455 -17.08 -0.50 18.08
C ALA A 455 -18.44 -0.11 18.69
N HIS A 456 -18.53 -0.07 20.02
CA HIS A 456 -19.59 0.65 20.75
C HIS A 456 -19.02 1.91 21.42
N ILE A 457 -19.83 2.97 21.57
CA ILE A 457 -19.39 4.25 22.18
C ILE A 457 -18.86 4.11 23.61
N SER A 458 -19.17 3.03 24.33
CA SER A 458 -18.67 2.79 25.69
C SER A 458 -17.17 2.55 25.80
N ARG A 459 -16.46 2.38 24.67
CA ARG A 459 -14.99 2.43 24.62
C ARG A 459 -14.44 3.86 24.75
N PHE A 460 -15.30 4.89 24.68
CA PHE A 460 -14.96 6.31 24.71
C PHE A 460 -15.67 6.98 25.91
N THR A 461 -14.90 7.36 26.92
CA THR A 461 -15.42 7.83 28.21
C THR A 461 -15.38 9.35 28.38
N LYS A 462 -14.49 10.02 27.62
CA LYS A 462 -14.24 11.46 27.66
C LYS A 462 -13.65 11.96 26.34
N PRO A 463 -13.80 13.26 26.01
CA PRO A 463 -13.14 13.87 24.86
C PRO A 463 -11.63 13.61 24.79
N GLY A 464 -11.17 13.26 23.61
CA GLY A 464 -9.80 12.85 23.33
C GLY A 464 -9.53 11.36 23.49
N ASP A 465 -10.42 10.56 24.08
CA ASP A 465 -10.29 9.10 24.06
C ASP A 465 -10.26 8.60 22.61
N TYR A 466 -9.29 7.75 22.30
CA TYR A 466 -9.08 7.19 20.97
C TYR A 466 -8.77 5.69 20.99
N HIS A 467 -9.15 5.00 19.92
CA HIS A 467 -8.79 3.59 19.66
C HIS A 467 -8.39 3.45 18.18
N ALA A 468 -7.19 2.92 17.95
CA ALA A 468 -6.65 2.60 16.63
C ALA A 468 -6.86 1.13 16.29
N PHE A 469 -7.16 0.88 15.02
CA PHE A 469 -7.48 -0.43 14.46
C PHE A 469 -6.83 -0.57 13.08
N GLU A 470 -6.61 -1.81 12.64
CA GLU A 470 -6.42 -2.10 11.21
C GLU A 470 -7.54 -3.04 10.78
N ILE A 471 -8.26 -2.67 9.72
CA ILE A 471 -9.47 -3.35 9.26
C ILE A 471 -9.33 -3.56 7.75
N CYS A 472 -9.36 -4.80 7.30
CA CYS A 472 -9.24 -5.15 5.88
C CYS A 472 -7.90 -4.67 5.27
N GLY A 473 -6.84 -4.63 6.09
CA GLY A 473 -5.56 -4.01 5.76
C GLY A 473 -5.64 -2.49 5.49
N PHE A 474 -6.56 -1.77 6.15
CA PHE A 474 -6.61 -0.30 6.19
C PHE A 474 -6.42 0.19 7.64
N PRO A 475 -5.33 0.89 7.96
CA PRO A 475 -5.06 1.40 9.30
C PRO A 475 -5.85 2.69 9.55
N LEU A 476 -6.55 2.76 10.69
CA LEU A 476 -7.43 3.86 11.07
C LEU A 476 -7.48 4.05 12.58
N PHE A 477 -8.05 5.15 13.03
CA PHE A 477 -8.41 5.34 14.43
C PHE A 477 -9.74 6.07 14.59
N LEU A 478 -10.47 5.72 15.65
CA LEU A 478 -11.63 6.44 16.13
C LEU A 478 -11.20 7.36 17.27
N ILE A 479 -11.84 8.54 17.39
CA ILE A 479 -11.62 9.49 18.48
C ILE A 479 -12.93 10.18 18.89
N GLN A 480 -13.11 10.44 20.18
CA GLN A 480 -14.20 11.26 20.69
C GLN A 480 -13.80 12.75 20.69
N GLY A 481 -14.59 13.58 20.02
CA GLY A 481 -14.40 15.03 20.00
C GLY A 481 -14.78 15.74 21.30
N LYS A 482 -14.38 17.01 21.42
CA LYS A 482 -14.83 17.92 22.50
C LYS A 482 -16.33 18.20 22.47
N ASP A 483 -16.98 17.89 21.35
CA ASP A 483 -18.42 17.90 21.10
C ASP A 483 -19.08 16.53 21.39
N SER A 484 -18.37 15.61 22.05
CA SER A 484 -18.79 14.22 22.35
C SER A 484 -19.05 13.32 21.14
N GLY A 485 -18.99 13.84 19.91
CA GLY A 485 -19.15 13.09 18.66
C GLY A 485 -17.96 12.17 18.39
N ILE A 486 -18.23 10.94 17.94
CA ILE A 486 -17.18 10.04 17.46
C ILE A 486 -16.88 10.36 16.00
N ARG A 487 -15.59 10.41 15.66
CA ARG A 487 -15.06 10.53 14.30
C ARG A 487 -14.05 9.42 14.07
N ALA A 488 -13.81 9.07 12.81
CA ALA A 488 -12.72 8.18 12.42
C ALA A 488 -11.86 8.80 11.32
N PHE A 489 -10.57 8.48 11.33
CA PHE A 489 -9.60 8.94 10.35
C PHE A 489 -8.66 7.78 9.99
N HIS A 490 -8.15 7.75 8.76
CA HIS A 490 -7.04 6.87 8.43
C HIS A 490 -5.80 7.25 9.26
N ASN A 491 -5.07 6.25 9.76
CA ASN A 491 -3.94 6.45 10.67
C ASN A 491 -2.65 6.77 9.88
N VAL A 492 -2.68 7.85 9.10
CA VAL A 492 -1.64 8.20 8.14
C VAL A 492 -1.40 9.71 8.16
N CYS A 493 -0.16 10.14 8.38
CA CYS A 493 0.19 11.56 8.37
C CYS A 493 0.21 12.09 6.93
N ARG A 494 -0.39 13.27 6.72
CA ARG A 494 -0.44 13.97 5.42
C ARG A 494 0.92 14.49 4.93
N HIS A 495 1.96 14.44 5.76
CA HIS A 495 3.30 14.91 5.40
C HIS A 495 4.12 13.87 4.65
N ARG A 496 4.47 12.76 5.31
CA ARG A 496 5.31 11.67 4.78
C ARG A 496 4.88 10.30 5.33
N ALA A 497 3.61 9.97 5.14
CA ALA A 497 2.93 8.69 5.44
C ALA A 497 3.00 8.09 6.87
N TYR A 498 3.92 8.47 7.76
CA TYR A 498 4.08 7.84 9.08
C TYR A 498 2.79 7.89 9.95
N PRO A 499 2.43 6.81 10.69
CA PRO A 499 1.21 6.75 11.49
C PRO A 499 1.15 7.79 12.61
N VAL A 500 0.00 8.47 12.73
CA VAL A 500 -0.21 9.51 13.75
C VAL A 500 -0.40 8.87 15.14
N ILE A 501 -1.07 7.71 15.19
CA ILE A 501 -1.20 6.86 16.37
C ILE A 501 -0.24 5.69 16.24
N SER A 502 1.01 5.83 16.72
CA SER A 502 2.03 4.78 16.58
C SER A 502 2.39 4.01 17.87
N LYS A 503 2.24 4.60 19.07
CA LYS A 503 2.70 3.96 20.33
C LYS A 503 1.70 3.11 21.11
N LYS A 504 0.39 3.36 21.00
CA LYS A 504 -0.64 2.59 21.74
C LYS A 504 -1.89 2.44 20.88
N LYS A 505 -2.46 1.22 20.82
CA LYS A 505 -3.76 0.97 20.17
C LYS A 505 -4.92 1.72 20.84
N SER A 506 -4.78 2.17 22.10
CA SER A 506 -5.75 3.05 22.75
C SER A 506 -5.09 4.06 23.68
N GLY A 507 -5.78 5.19 23.91
CA GLY A 507 -5.29 6.26 24.77
C GLY A 507 -6.26 7.43 24.84
N SER A 508 -5.77 8.57 25.32
CA SER A 508 -6.55 9.79 25.44
C SER A 508 -5.68 11.02 25.17
N SER A 509 -6.01 11.82 24.16
CA SER A 509 -5.42 13.14 23.88
C SER A 509 -6.34 13.95 22.98
N THR A 510 -6.38 15.27 23.16
CA THR A 510 -7.15 16.17 22.26
C THR A 510 -6.30 16.78 21.13
N VAL A 511 -5.03 16.41 21.04
CA VAL A 511 -4.10 16.74 19.95
C VAL A 511 -3.27 15.50 19.61
N MET A 512 -3.26 15.12 18.34
CA MET A 512 -2.58 13.92 17.84
C MET A 512 -1.37 14.34 17.01
N GLY A 513 -0.17 14.24 17.60
CA GLY A 513 1.10 14.63 16.96
C GLY A 513 1.80 13.45 16.28
N CYS A 514 2.07 13.57 14.98
CA CYS A 514 2.91 12.64 14.23
C CYS A 514 4.35 12.67 14.78
N ARG A 515 4.95 11.49 14.99
CA ARG A 515 6.33 11.36 15.52
C ARG A 515 7.43 11.61 14.51
N TYR A 516 7.10 11.65 13.21
CA TYR A 516 8.09 11.92 12.18
C TYR A 516 8.45 13.41 12.19
N HIS A 517 7.56 14.30 11.73
CA HIS A 517 7.84 15.73 11.57
C HIS A 517 7.04 16.66 12.50
N GLY A 518 6.44 16.13 13.57
CA GLY A 518 5.71 16.92 14.58
C GLY A 518 4.39 17.56 14.11
N TRP A 519 3.94 17.28 12.88
CA TRP A 519 2.64 17.69 12.37
C TRP A 519 1.54 17.19 13.31
N SER A 520 0.71 18.10 13.82
CA SER A 520 -0.26 17.83 14.89
C SER A 520 -1.68 18.20 14.46
N TYR A 521 -2.61 17.28 14.71
CA TYR A 521 -4.01 17.36 14.32
C TYR A 521 -4.91 17.45 15.55
N ASP A 522 -6.07 18.10 15.44
CA ASP A 522 -7.07 18.18 16.53
C ASP A 522 -8.04 16.97 16.52
N THR A 523 -9.03 16.97 17.42
CA THR A 523 -10.09 15.93 17.47
C THR A 523 -11.06 15.93 16.27
N LYS A 524 -10.95 16.90 15.35
CA LYS A 524 -11.66 16.94 14.05
C LYS A 524 -10.73 16.60 12.88
N GLY A 525 -9.50 16.15 13.15
CA GLY A 525 -8.49 15.82 12.14
C GLY A 525 -7.89 17.04 11.44
N GLN A 526 -8.19 18.27 11.88
CA GLN A 526 -7.67 19.49 11.27
C GLN A 526 -6.21 19.70 11.66
N LEU A 527 -5.35 20.04 10.69
CA LEU A 527 -3.93 20.29 10.93
C LEU A 527 -3.76 21.63 11.68
N ILE A 528 -3.43 21.58 12.97
CA ILE A 528 -3.27 22.78 13.81
C ILE A 528 -1.81 23.25 13.88
N LYS A 529 -0.83 22.33 13.87
CA LYS A 529 0.61 22.63 13.90
C LYS A 529 1.32 21.88 12.78
N ALA A 530 2.23 22.56 12.07
CA ALA A 530 2.99 22.00 10.95
C ALA A 530 4.41 22.59 11.03
N PRO A 531 5.27 22.07 11.92
CA PRO A 531 6.53 22.72 12.30
C PRO A 531 7.41 23.07 11.09
N GLN A 532 7.93 24.29 11.05
CA GLN A 532 8.70 24.87 9.94
C GLN A 532 7.88 25.19 8.67
N PHE A 533 6.57 24.93 8.66
CA PHE A 533 5.64 25.39 7.61
C PHE A 533 4.85 26.63 8.02
N GLU A 534 4.80 27.01 9.31
CA GLU A 534 3.94 28.09 9.81
C GLU A 534 4.14 29.47 9.12
N CYS A 535 5.33 29.74 8.60
CA CYS A 535 5.67 31.01 7.94
C CYS A 535 5.79 30.90 6.41
N LEU A 536 5.48 29.74 5.80
CA LEU A 536 5.63 29.54 4.36
C LEU A 536 4.48 30.19 3.59
N LYS A 537 4.81 31.17 2.75
CA LYS A 537 3.83 31.89 1.92
C LYS A 537 3.09 30.92 0.98
N GLY A 538 1.78 30.80 1.20
CA GLY A 538 0.90 29.94 0.40
C GLY A 538 0.64 28.55 0.99
N PHE A 539 1.26 28.18 2.11
CA PHE A 539 0.95 26.91 2.78
C PHE A 539 -0.39 27.01 3.53
N ASP A 540 -1.40 26.31 3.03
CA ASP A 540 -2.72 26.21 3.65
C ASP A 540 -2.85 24.92 4.47
N LYS A 541 -3.04 25.08 5.78
CA LYS A 541 -3.24 23.97 6.72
C LYS A 541 -4.55 23.21 6.46
N THR A 542 -5.59 23.86 5.92
CA THR A 542 -6.92 23.24 5.77
C THR A 542 -6.90 22.08 4.75
N GLN A 543 -6.19 22.24 3.63
CA GLN A 543 -5.96 21.21 2.61
C GLN A 543 -5.24 19.96 3.15
N ASN A 544 -4.54 20.12 4.28
CA ASN A 544 -3.64 19.13 4.88
C ASN A 544 -4.25 18.46 6.13
N SER A 545 -5.58 18.52 6.28
CA SER A 545 -6.33 17.75 7.30
C SER A 545 -6.25 16.24 7.06
N LEU A 546 -6.45 15.43 8.12
CA LEU A 546 -6.49 13.96 8.03
C LEU A 546 -7.59 13.46 7.09
N PHE A 547 -7.37 12.28 6.53
CA PHE A 547 -8.39 11.59 5.73
C PHE A 547 -9.48 11.01 6.65
N GLU A 548 -10.52 11.80 6.88
CA GLU A 548 -11.73 11.40 7.62
C GLU A 548 -12.47 10.26 6.92
N ILE A 549 -13.04 9.37 7.72
CA ILE A 549 -13.78 8.18 7.30
C ILE A 549 -15.26 8.38 7.67
N ARG A 550 -16.18 8.08 6.75
CA ARG A 550 -17.63 8.26 6.97
C ARG A 550 -18.03 7.43 8.19
N THR A 551 -18.54 8.09 9.23
CA THR A 551 -18.77 7.51 10.57
C THR A 551 -20.24 7.65 10.96
N ALA A 552 -20.92 6.53 11.24
CA ALA A 552 -22.29 6.49 11.71
C ALA A 552 -22.37 5.92 13.13
N VAL A 553 -23.18 6.53 14.00
CA VAL A 553 -23.40 6.08 15.38
C VAL A 553 -24.89 5.89 15.63
N THR A 554 -25.34 4.65 15.80
CA THR A 554 -26.77 4.34 15.99
C THR A 554 -27.34 4.99 17.26
N LYS A 555 -28.67 5.06 17.38
CA LYS A 555 -29.30 5.54 18.62
C LYS A 555 -28.91 4.69 19.83
N HIS A 556 -28.60 3.40 19.62
CA HIS A 556 -28.11 2.49 20.65
C HIS A 556 -26.61 2.61 20.94
N GLY A 557 -25.82 3.36 20.16
CA GLY A 557 -24.39 3.59 20.41
C GLY A 557 -23.44 2.65 19.67
N LEU A 558 -23.93 1.82 18.76
CA LEU A 558 -23.09 1.01 17.87
C LEU A 558 -22.47 1.92 16.80
N ILE A 559 -21.18 1.76 16.53
CA ILE A 559 -20.38 2.62 15.64
C ILE A 559 -20.03 1.83 14.37
N PHE A 560 -20.39 2.40 13.23
CA PHE A 560 -20.13 1.85 11.91
C PHE A 560 -19.30 2.84 11.08
N LEU A 561 -18.38 2.33 10.26
CA LEU A 561 -17.55 3.10 9.34
C LEU A 561 -17.82 2.69 7.89
N ASN A 562 -17.68 3.64 6.96
CA ASN A 562 -17.55 3.35 5.54
C ASN A 562 -16.31 4.07 5.00
N LEU A 563 -15.42 3.33 4.34
CA LEU A 563 -14.13 3.85 3.86
C LEU A 563 -14.24 4.57 2.51
N ASP A 564 -15.43 4.61 1.90
CA ASP A 564 -15.64 5.25 0.60
C ASP A 564 -15.43 6.76 0.75
N ALA A 565 -14.38 7.26 0.12
CA ALA A 565 -13.94 8.65 0.14
C ALA A 565 -14.29 9.41 -1.16
N ARG A 566 -15.04 8.77 -2.07
CA ARG A 566 -15.62 9.44 -3.25
C ARG A 566 -16.65 10.47 -2.78
N GLY A 567 -16.65 11.64 -3.43
CA GLY A 567 -17.33 12.85 -2.96
C GLY A 567 -18.86 12.74 -2.82
N ASP A 568 -19.45 13.81 -2.29
CA ASP A 568 -20.87 13.86 -1.90
C ASP A 568 -21.83 14.03 -3.10
N ASP A 569 -21.30 13.99 -4.34
CA ASP A 569 -22.07 13.86 -5.59
C ASP A 569 -22.65 12.43 -5.78
N LEU A 570 -22.21 11.46 -4.99
CA LEU A 570 -22.86 10.15 -4.89
C LEU A 570 -24.13 10.27 -4.04
N PRO A 571 -25.23 9.56 -4.38
CA PRO A 571 -26.42 9.52 -3.53
C PRO A 571 -26.04 9.05 -2.12
N GLU A 572 -26.60 9.70 -1.09
CA GLU A 572 -26.27 9.45 0.31
C GLU A 572 -26.35 7.95 0.61
N LEU A 573 -25.24 7.39 1.09
CA LEU A 573 -24.98 5.94 1.06
C LEU A 573 -25.80 5.23 2.15
N GLU A 574 -27.06 4.95 1.83
CA GLU A 574 -28.13 4.60 2.77
C GLU A 574 -27.70 3.60 3.86
N PHE A 575 -27.73 4.06 5.10
CA PHE A 575 -27.42 3.25 6.28
C PHE A 575 -28.71 2.86 7.01
N ASP A 576 -29.37 1.78 6.57
CA ASP A 576 -30.62 1.31 7.18
C ASP A 576 -30.41 0.72 8.58
N THR A 577 -30.54 1.55 9.62
CA THR A 577 -30.45 1.10 11.00
C THR A 577 -31.67 0.33 11.49
N ARG A 578 -32.78 0.20 10.73
CA ARG A 578 -34.06 -0.33 11.24
C ARG A 578 -33.94 -1.76 11.76
N GLY A 579 -33.16 -2.61 11.10
CA GLY A 579 -32.85 -3.97 11.58
C GLY A 579 -31.93 -3.97 12.80
N ILE A 580 -30.85 -3.19 12.75
CA ILE A 580 -29.83 -3.06 13.80
C ILE A 580 -30.46 -2.54 15.10
N ASP A 581 -31.25 -1.47 15.02
CA ASP A 581 -31.95 -0.85 16.14
C ASP A 581 -33.01 -1.79 16.75
N ARG A 582 -33.72 -2.57 15.93
CA ARG A 582 -34.70 -3.56 16.40
C ARG A 582 -34.01 -4.65 17.22
N PHE A 583 -32.90 -5.18 16.71
CA PHE A 583 -32.08 -6.17 17.42
C PHE A 583 -31.47 -5.59 18.71
N ALA A 584 -30.90 -4.38 18.64
CA ALA A 584 -30.30 -3.70 19.78
C ALA A 584 -31.34 -3.44 20.89
N SER A 585 -32.54 -2.98 20.52
CA SER A 585 -33.67 -2.81 21.44
C SER A 585 -34.05 -4.13 22.12
N ALA A 586 -34.23 -5.21 21.34
CA ALA A 586 -34.62 -6.52 21.86
C ALA A 586 -33.60 -7.12 22.84
N ASN A 587 -32.31 -6.81 22.66
CA ASN A 587 -31.22 -7.31 23.52
C ASN A 587 -30.76 -6.33 24.60
N ARG A 588 -31.49 -5.22 24.81
CA ARG A 588 -31.15 -4.14 25.78
C ARG A 588 -29.79 -3.47 25.55
N ILE A 589 -29.25 -3.56 24.32
CA ILE A 589 -28.06 -2.81 23.90
C ILE A 589 -28.41 -1.32 23.94
N SER A 590 -27.58 -0.49 24.57
CA SER A 590 -27.85 0.94 24.70
C SER A 590 -26.59 1.76 24.86
N ARG A 591 -26.70 3.09 24.70
CA ARG A 591 -25.62 4.05 24.96
C ARG A 591 -25.06 4.02 26.38
N ARG A 592 -25.75 3.35 27.31
CA ARG A 592 -25.30 3.10 28.69
C ARG A 592 -24.64 1.73 28.87
N SER A 593 -24.56 0.88 27.86
CA SER A 593 -23.76 -0.35 27.95
C SER A 593 -22.31 -0.01 28.28
N VAL A 594 -21.62 -0.88 29.00
CA VAL A 594 -20.22 -0.72 29.43
C VAL A 594 -19.37 -1.72 28.66
N TRP A 595 -18.18 -1.33 28.17
CA TRP A 595 -17.22 -2.30 27.62
C TRP A 595 -16.59 -3.05 28.80
N ILE A 596 -16.61 -4.39 28.75
CA ILE A 596 -16.08 -5.24 29.81
C ILE A 596 -14.62 -5.60 29.49
N ASP A 597 -14.42 -6.21 28.33
CA ASP A 597 -13.16 -6.84 27.91
C ASP A 597 -13.21 -7.17 26.40
N GLY A 598 -12.08 -7.52 25.78
CA GLY A 598 -12.00 -7.87 24.36
C GLY A 598 -10.58 -8.16 23.86
N TRP A 599 -10.46 -9.02 22.85
CA TRP A 599 -9.19 -9.55 22.32
C TRP A 599 -9.18 -9.68 20.79
N GLU A 600 -7.99 -9.92 20.26
CA GLU A 600 -7.71 -10.27 18.85
C GLU A 600 -7.00 -11.63 18.83
N LEU A 601 -7.45 -12.57 17.99
CA LEU A 601 -6.79 -13.84 17.70
C LEU A 601 -6.35 -13.84 16.23
N GLU A 602 -5.11 -14.25 15.94
CA GLU A 602 -4.59 -14.34 14.57
C GLU A 602 -4.82 -15.75 13.98
N GLY A 603 -4.99 -15.85 12.66
CA GLY A 603 -4.91 -17.14 11.97
C GLY A 603 -4.60 -17.00 10.47
N ARG A 604 -4.00 -18.06 9.92
CA ARG A 604 -3.60 -18.14 8.50
C ARG A 604 -4.67 -18.85 7.65
N PHE A 605 -5.75 -18.11 7.38
CA PHE A 605 -6.86 -18.53 6.52
C PHE A 605 -7.46 -17.33 5.77
N ASN A 606 -8.09 -17.58 4.61
CA ASN A 606 -8.82 -16.55 3.87
C ASN A 606 -10.13 -16.19 4.58
N TRP A 607 -10.44 -14.90 4.75
CA TRP A 607 -11.59 -14.44 5.53
C TRP A 607 -12.93 -15.05 5.10
N LYS A 608 -13.11 -15.35 3.80
CA LYS A 608 -14.33 -15.97 3.25
C LYS A 608 -14.64 -17.32 3.88
N MET A 609 -13.64 -18.05 4.38
CA MET A 609 -13.81 -19.35 5.05
C MET A 609 -14.46 -19.21 6.42
N ALA A 610 -14.26 -18.08 7.10
CA ALA A 610 -14.82 -17.83 8.42
C ALA A 610 -16.26 -17.30 8.38
N VAL A 611 -16.69 -16.74 7.25
CA VAL A 611 -18.06 -16.26 7.02
C VAL A 611 -19.05 -17.42 7.18
N ARG A 612 -20.07 -17.22 8.04
CA ARG A 612 -21.10 -18.17 8.52
C ARG A 612 -20.59 -19.46 9.20
N ASN A 613 -19.38 -19.94 8.93
CA ASN A 613 -18.72 -21.04 9.65
C ASN A 613 -18.31 -20.74 11.11
N LEU A 614 -18.02 -19.48 11.46
CA LEU A 614 -17.87 -19.07 12.87
C LEU A 614 -19.20 -19.02 13.65
N TYR A 615 -20.34 -19.13 12.95
CA TYR A 615 -21.61 -18.58 13.43
C TYR A 615 -22.66 -19.67 13.69
N ASP A 616 -22.63 -20.79 12.96
CA ASP A 616 -23.56 -21.91 13.12
C ASP A 616 -23.08 -23.03 14.07
N ASP A 617 -21.92 -22.87 14.71
CA ASP A 617 -21.46 -23.80 15.72
C ASP A 617 -22.32 -23.72 17.01
N LYS A 618 -23.18 -24.72 17.19
CA LYS A 618 -23.96 -24.93 18.42
C LYS A 618 -23.06 -24.98 19.66
N ASN A 619 -21.80 -25.40 19.54
CA ASN A 619 -20.85 -25.46 20.65
C ASN A 619 -20.42 -24.06 21.10
N VAL A 620 -20.00 -23.15 20.20
CA VAL A 620 -19.67 -21.76 20.57
C VAL A 620 -20.85 -21.10 21.32
N ALA A 621 -22.07 -21.26 20.82
CA ALA A 621 -23.27 -20.70 21.45
C ALA A 621 -23.64 -21.41 22.77
N THR A 622 -23.37 -22.71 22.92
CA THR A 622 -23.65 -23.50 24.13
C THR A 622 -22.57 -23.31 25.20
N GLU A 623 -21.32 -23.11 24.80
CA GLU A 623 -20.18 -22.85 25.67
C GLU A 623 -20.21 -21.42 26.18
N ALA A 624 -20.47 -20.42 25.32
CA ALA A 624 -20.82 -19.07 25.76
C ALA A 624 -21.99 -19.08 26.77
N LYS A 625 -23.03 -19.89 26.52
CA LYS A 625 -24.17 -20.06 27.44
C LYS A 625 -23.80 -20.80 28.74
N ARG A 626 -22.92 -21.82 28.68
CA ARG A 626 -22.42 -22.56 29.84
C ARG A 626 -21.60 -21.63 30.73
N GLU A 627 -20.70 -20.85 30.14
CA GLU A 627 -19.85 -19.94 30.89
C GLU A 627 -20.57 -18.68 31.37
N LEU A 628 -21.52 -18.13 30.61
CA LEU A 628 -22.43 -17.11 31.14
C LEU A 628 -23.27 -17.68 32.31
N SER A 629 -23.55 -18.98 32.33
CA SER A 629 -24.21 -19.64 33.48
C SER A 629 -23.26 -19.98 34.64
N SER A 630 -21.95 -20.18 34.40
CA SER A 630 -20.95 -20.33 35.46
C SER A 630 -20.69 -18.97 36.13
N LEU A 631 -20.47 -17.92 35.33
CA LEU A 631 -20.47 -16.52 35.74
C LEU A 631 -21.74 -16.15 36.49
N SER A 632 -22.91 -16.71 36.12
CA SER A 632 -24.16 -16.41 36.83
C SER A 632 -24.10 -16.72 38.33
N SER A 633 -23.27 -17.66 38.80
CA SER A 633 -23.08 -17.94 40.23
C SER A 633 -22.33 -16.82 40.98
N VAL A 634 -21.35 -16.19 40.32
CA VAL A 634 -20.63 -15.02 40.84
C VAL A 634 -21.52 -13.77 40.73
N LEU A 635 -22.15 -13.58 39.57
CA LEU A 635 -23.08 -12.48 39.31
C LEU A 635 -24.32 -12.52 40.22
N GLN A 636 -24.81 -13.71 40.62
CA GLN A 636 -25.90 -13.86 41.59
C GLN A 636 -25.62 -13.10 42.90
N SER A 637 -24.37 -13.13 43.38
CA SER A 637 -23.95 -12.46 44.62
C SER A 637 -23.83 -10.93 44.51
N ILE A 638 -23.68 -10.38 43.31
CA ILE A 638 -23.45 -8.94 43.06
C ILE A 638 -24.69 -8.25 42.48
N PHE A 639 -25.53 -8.99 41.72
CA PHE A 639 -26.63 -8.44 40.91
C PHE A 639 -28.02 -8.95 41.31
N GLY A 640 -28.15 -10.01 42.12
CA GLY A 640 -29.41 -10.45 42.73
C GLY A 640 -30.53 -10.82 41.75
N VAL A 641 -30.47 -12.02 41.14
CA VAL A 641 -31.45 -12.49 40.14
C VAL A 641 -31.96 -13.90 40.47
N ASP A 642 -33.26 -14.13 40.25
CA ASP A 642 -34.00 -15.34 40.63
C ASP A 642 -34.18 -16.36 39.47
N ARG A 643 -34.46 -17.62 39.80
CA ARG A 643 -34.51 -18.77 38.86
C ARG A 643 -35.84 -18.88 38.10
N ALA A 644 -35.94 -18.31 36.90
CA ALA A 644 -36.98 -18.72 35.94
C ALA A 644 -36.57 -18.59 34.45
N SER A 645 -37.01 -19.55 33.63
CA SER A 645 -37.00 -19.64 32.14
C SER A 645 -35.65 -19.58 31.39
N HIS A 646 -35.53 -20.35 30.31
CA HIS A 646 -34.30 -20.48 29.51
C HIS A 646 -34.02 -19.24 28.64
N PRO A 647 -32.77 -18.75 28.52
CA PRO A 647 -32.41 -17.73 27.55
C PRO A 647 -32.35 -18.31 26.13
N LYS A 648 -33.00 -17.64 25.17
CA LYS A 648 -32.72 -17.78 23.73
C LYS A 648 -31.65 -16.75 23.38
N SER A 649 -30.47 -17.21 22.95
CA SER A 649 -29.49 -16.33 22.31
C SER A 649 -30.06 -15.79 20.99
N THR A 650 -29.76 -14.55 20.64
CA THR A 650 -30.13 -13.98 19.34
C THR A 650 -28.92 -13.38 18.64
N ARG A 651 -28.87 -13.51 17.31
CA ARG A 651 -27.76 -13.10 16.43
C ARG A 651 -28.21 -12.00 15.48
N LEU A 652 -27.35 -11.02 15.25
CA LEU A 652 -27.43 -10.05 14.15
C LEU A 652 -26.18 -10.20 13.30
N GLU A 653 -26.34 -10.58 12.04
CA GLU A 653 -25.28 -10.59 11.04
C GLU A 653 -25.16 -9.21 10.40
N THR A 654 -23.94 -8.68 10.30
CA THR A 654 -23.60 -7.45 9.59
C THR A 654 -22.50 -7.77 8.58
N PHE A 655 -22.90 -7.94 7.32
CA PHE A 655 -22.00 -8.19 6.19
C PHE A 655 -20.92 -7.09 6.09
N PRO A 656 -19.65 -7.42 5.77
CA PRO A 656 -19.17 -8.73 5.34
C PRO A 656 -18.74 -9.71 6.45
N THR A 657 -18.29 -9.23 7.61
CA THR A 657 -17.45 -10.05 8.51
C THR A 657 -17.80 -10.03 9.99
N THR A 658 -18.93 -9.44 10.40
CA THR A 658 -19.27 -9.29 11.83
C THR A 658 -20.61 -9.94 12.18
N SER A 659 -20.71 -10.53 13.38
CA SER A 659 -21.99 -10.69 14.07
C SER A 659 -21.97 -10.14 15.48
N ILE A 660 -23.14 -9.69 15.91
CA ILE A 660 -23.43 -9.24 17.26
C ILE A 660 -24.40 -10.25 17.90
N TYR A 661 -24.07 -10.70 19.10
CA TYR A 661 -24.78 -11.72 19.85
C TYR A 661 -25.34 -11.14 21.15
N GLY A 662 -26.63 -11.34 21.40
CA GLY A 662 -27.30 -10.87 22.61
C GLY A 662 -27.87 -12.01 23.45
N THR A 663 -27.66 -11.94 24.77
CA THR A 663 -28.08 -12.99 25.73
C THR A 663 -29.56 -12.90 26.12
N GLY A 664 -30.28 -11.88 25.65
CA GLY A 664 -31.73 -11.69 25.81
C GLY A 664 -32.23 -11.28 27.19
N LYS A 665 -31.50 -11.58 28.29
CA LYS A 665 -32.00 -11.37 29.67
C LYS A 665 -31.30 -10.30 30.50
N GLU A 666 -30.00 -10.11 30.34
CA GLU A 666 -29.18 -9.33 31.30
C GLU A 666 -28.55 -8.06 30.69
N GLY A 667 -28.75 -7.82 29.39
CA GLY A 667 -28.12 -6.70 28.68
C GLY A 667 -26.61 -6.90 28.44
N VAL A 668 -26.11 -8.12 28.67
CA VAL A 668 -24.81 -8.59 28.22
C VAL A 668 -24.90 -8.97 26.74
N TRP A 669 -23.92 -8.52 25.97
CA TRP A 669 -23.82 -8.80 24.53
C TRP A 669 -22.36 -8.78 24.09
N TYR A 670 -22.04 -9.44 22.98
CA TYR A 670 -20.69 -9.46 22.43
C TYR A 670 -20.71 -9.38 20.90
N SER A 671 -19.61 -8.93 20.31
CA SER A 671 -19.43 -8.85 18.86
C SER A 671 -18.19 -9.60 18.43
N ILE A 672 -18.34 -10.54 17.49
CA ILE A 672 -17.23 -11.24 16.82
C ILE A 672 -17.09 -10.64 15.43
N SER A 673 -15.89 -10.19 15.07
CA SER A 673 -15.58 -9.53 13.79
C SER A 673 -14.34 -10.14 13.16
N VAL A 674 -14.40 -10.54 11.89
CA VAL A 674 -13.22 -10.98 11.12
C VAL A 674 -12.61 -9.78 10.39
N ALA A 675 -11.35 -9.48 10.68
CA ALA A 675 -10.58 -8.44 10.02
C ALA A 675 -9.52 -9.10 9.12
N PRO A 676 -9.76 -9.24 7.80
CA PRO A 676 -8.72 -9.65 6.87
C PRO A 676 -7.54 -8.67 6.89
N MET A 677 -6.35 -9.19 6.60
CA MET A 677 -5.11 -8.42 6.48
C MET A 677 -4.48 -8.65 5.10
N GLU A 678 -4.39 -9.93 4.73
CA GLU A 678 -3.86 -10.49 3.48
C GLU A 678 -4.82 -11.59 2.98
N GLU A 679 -4.62 -12.11 1.78
CA GLU A 679 -5.41 -13.22 1.22
C GLU A 679 -5.30 -14.50 2.06
N ASN A 680 -4.17 -14.69 2.75
CA ASN A 680 -3.92 -15.82 3.66
C ASN A 680 -4.05 -15.49 5.15
N ARG A 681 -4.22 -14.23 5.59
CA ARG A 681 -4.15 -13.86 7.03
C ARG A 681 -5.33 -12.98 7.47
N ALA A 682 -5.96 -13.36 8.59
CA ALA A 682 -7.03 -12.58 9.22
C ALA A 682 -6.93 -12.61 10.75
N TYR A 683 -7.43 -11.54 11.39
CA TYR A 683 -7.70 -11.50 12.83
C TYR A 683 -9.18 -11.78 13.11
N ILE A 684 -9.48 -12.55 14.15
CA ILE A 684 -10.81 -12.63 14.76
C ILE A 684 -10.79 -11.77 16.03
N ARG A 685 -11.54 -10.68 16.02
CA ARG A 685 -11.71 -9.81 17.19
C ARG A 685 -13.01 -10.13 17.93
N CYS A 686 -12.93 -10.23 19.25
CA CYS A 686 -14.09 -10.33 20.14
C CYS A 686 -14.12 -9.12 21.08
N ASP A 687 -15.29 -8.50 21.26
CA ASP A 687 -15.55 -7.49 22.29
C ASP A 687 -16.80 -7.87 23.07
N MET A 688 -16.76 -7.75 24.40
CA MET A 688 -17.90 -8.01 25.28
C MET A 688 -18.33 -6.76 26.05
N TYR A 689 -19.65 -6.62 26.22
CA TYR A 689 -20.31 -5.46 26.79
C TYR A 689 -21.42 -5.87 27.76
N GLY A 690 -21.69 -5.04 28.78
CA GLY A 690 -22.71 -5.28 29.80
C GLY A 690 -23.55 -4.04 30.15
N SER A 691 -24.31 -4.10 31.24
CA SER A 691 -25.19 -3.01 31.73
C SER A 691 -24.70 -2.44 33.07
N VAL A 692 -25.01 -1.16 33.36
CA VAL A 692 -24.47 -0.38 34.50
C VAL A 692 -24.99 -0.81 35.88
N VAL A 693 -25.88 -1.81 35.97
CA VAL A 693 -26.64 -2.10 37.21
C VAL A 693 -25.79 -2.77 38.31
N GLY A 694 -24.51 -3.07 38.03
CA GLY A 694 -23.52 -3.45 39.03
C GLY A 694 -22.38 -2.44 39.13
N LYS A 695 -21.98 -2.08 40.35
CA LYS A 695 -20.70 -1.41 40.59
C LYS A 695 -19.55 -2.36 40.25
N ARG A 696 -18.37 -1.79 39.95
CA ARG A 696 -17.11 -2.55 39.88
C ARG A 696 -16.95 -3.40 41.15
N ALA A 697 -16.76 -4.71 40.98
CA ALA A 697 -15.94 -5.47 41.90
C ALA A 697 -14.47 -5.27 41.50
N GLU A 698 -13.58 -5.12 42.48
CA GLU A 698 -12.13 -5.15 42.23
C GLU A 698 -11.70 -6.63 42.15
N GLY A 699 -11.80 -7.18 40.94
CA GLY A 699 -11.49 -8.56 40.64
C GLY A 699 -11.74 -8.86 39.17
N SER A 700 -10.67 -8.99 38.39
CA SER A 700 -10.75 -9.26 36.96
C SER A 700 -11.15 -10.71 36.68
N GLN A 701 -12.38 -10.91 36.25
CA GLN A 701 -12.76 -12.07 35.43
C GLN A 701 -13.07 -11.54 34.03
N GLY A 702 -12.28 -11.99 33.04
CA GLY A 702 -12.42 -11.58 31.65
C GLY A 702 -13.60 -12.26 30.96
N ILE A 703 -13.68 -12.13 29.63
CA ILE A 703 -14.54 -12.99 28.81
C ILE A 703 -14.11 -14.46 29.06
N PRO A 704 -15.05 -15.42 29.21
CA PRO A 704 -14.70 -16.79 29.51
C PRO A 704 -13.76 -17.46 28.50
N ASP A 705 -12.75 -18.15 29.01
CA ASP A 705 -11.76 -18.89 28.21
C ASP A 705 -12.41 -19.88 27.23
N GLY A 706 -13.56 -20.47 27.58
CA GLY A 706 -14.31 -21.36 26.68
C GLY A 706 -14.67 -20.71 25.33
N ILE A 707 -15.05 -19.43 25.30
CA ILE A 707 -15.31 -18.72 24.02
C ILE A 707 -14.01 -18.56 23.23
N LYS A 708 -12.91 -18.26 23.93
CA LYS A 708 -11.58 -18.08 23.33
C LYS A 708 -11.07 -19.38 22.72
N SER A 709 -11.03 -20.47 23.48
CA SER A 709 -10.53 -21.77 23.03
C SER A 709 -11.41 -22.42 21.97
N SER A 710 -12.72 -22.18 22.00
CA SER A 710 -13.62 -22.59 20.90
C SER A 710 -13.29 -21.85 19.59
N LEU A 711 -12.95 -20.55 19.66
CA LEU A 711 -12.46 -19.79 18.51
C LEU A 711 -11.05 -20.21 18.07
N GLU A 712 -10.11 -20.47 18.99
CA GLU A 712 -8.76 -20.96 18.70
C GLU A 712 -8.80 -22.32 17.97
N ALA A 713 -9.63 -23.26 18.44
CA ALA A 713 -9.86 -24.55 17.76
C ALA A 713 -10.51 -24.38 16.38
N ARG A 714 -11.42 -23.41 16.22
CA ARG A 714 -12.07 -23.10 14.94
C ARG A 714 -11.09 -22.46 13.94
N ILE A 715 -10.19 -21.57 14.40
CA ILE A 715 -9.07 -21.04 13.60
C ILE A 715 -8.18 -22.17 13.10
N ALA A 716 -7.77 -23.10 13.97
CA ALA A 716 -6.93 -24.24 13.58
C ALA A 716 -7.58 -25.10 12.48
N LYS A 717 -8.91 -25.33 12.53
CA LYS A 717 -9.65 -25.99 11.45
C LYS A 717 -9.67 -25.16 10.15
N PHE A 718 -9.79 -23.82 10.21
CA PHE A 718 -9.68 -22.96 9.01
C PHE A 718 -8.28 -22.98 8.40
N GLU A 719 -7.21 -22.96 9.20
CA GLU A 719 -5.85 -23.06 8.66
C GLU A 719 -5.61 -24.41 7.96
N ALA A 720 -6.16 -25.50 8.51
CA ALA A 720 -6.08 -26.83 7.91
C ALA A 720 -6.80 -26.88 6.55
N ALA A 721 -7.98 -26.24 6.46
CA ALA A 721 -8.69 -26.08 5.19
C ALA A 721 -7.90 -25.19 4.20
N TYR A 722 -7.35 -24.06 4.65
CA TYR A 722 -6.57 -23.16 3.79
C TYR A 722 -5.32 -23.86 3.20
N LYS A 723 -4.62 -24.66 4.02
CA LYS A 723 -3.47 -25.48 3.59
C LYS A 723 -3.83 -26.51 2.51
N SER A 724 -5.07 -27.03 2.47
CA SER A 724 -5.49 -27.99 1.44
C SER A 724 -5.70 -27.31 0.07
N PHE A 725 -6.28 -26.10 0.04
CA PHE A 725 -6.38 -25.29 -1.18
C PHE A 725 -5.03 -24.70 -1.65
N SER A 726 -4.07 -24.55 -0.74
CA SER A 726 -2.75 -23.97 -1.03
C SER A 726 -1.70 -24.97 -1.55
N THR A 727 -2.03 -26.26 -1.63
CA THR A 727 -1.07 -27.33 -1.97
C THR A 727 -1.22 -27.75 -3.44
N PRO A 728 -0.23 -27.51 -4.33
CA PRO A 728 -0.32 -27.92 -5.73
C PRO A 728 -0.39 -29.45 -5.89
N GLY A 729 -1.18 -29.93 -6.86
CA GLY A 729 -1.13 -31.31 -7.32
C GLY A 729 -2.13 -32.30 -6.70
N ARG A 730 -3.07 -31.87 -5.86
CA ARG A 730 -4.26 -32.69 -5.53
C ARG A 730 -5.40 -32.37 -6.51
N THR A 731 -6.02 -33.41 -7.06
CA THR A 731 -7.34 -33.29 -7.71
C THR A 731 -8.37 -32.74 -6.73
N LYS A 732 -9.42 -32.09 -7.25
CA LYS A 732 -10.58 -31.69 -6.45
C LYS A 732 -11.14 -32.91 -5.71
N PRO A 733 -11.59 -32.79 -4.45
CA PRO A 733 -12.24 -33.90 -3.77
C PRO A 733 -13.47 -34.32 -4.56
N ASP A 734 -13.63 -35.61 -4.81
CA ASP A 734 -14.83 -36.15 -5.44
C ASP A 734 -16.03 -35.94 -4.50
N ASN A 735 -17.16 -35.49 -5.06
CA ASN A 735 -18.38 -35.17 -4.29
C ASN A 735 -18.97 -36.39 -3.53
N ASP A 736 -18.54 -37.61 -3.85
CA ASP A 736 -19.06 -38.86 -3.27
C ASP A 736 -18.18 -39.44 -2.14
N SER A 737 -17.10 -38.76 -1.70
CA SER A 737 -16.35 -39.22 -0.52
C SER A 737 -17.16 -39.01 0.77
N ILE A 738 -17.60 -40.10 1.40
CA ILE A 738 -18.46 -40.11 2.60
C ILE A 738 -17.95 -39.14 3.66
N LEU A 739 -18.75 -38.10 3.94
CA LEU A 739 -18.42 -37.06 4.91
C LEU A 739 -18.37 -37.63 6.34
N THR A 740 -17.20 -37.58 6.97
CA THR A 740 -17.10 -37.58 8.43
C THR A 740 -17.37 -36.17 8.96
N GLU A 741 -18.11 -36.06 10.07
CA GLU A 741 -18.66 -34.79 10.59
C GLU A 741 -17.59 -33.76 11.05
N ASP A 742 -16.30 -34.10 10.99
CA ASP A 742 -15.20 -33.31 11.55
C ASP A 742 -14.55 -32.31 10.59
N VAL A 743 -14.73 -32.46 9.28
CA VAL A 743 -14.16 -31.55 8.28
C VAL A 743 -15.05 -30.31 8.12
N ILE A 744 -14.48 -29.10 8.16
CA ILE A 744 -15.23 -27.89 7.82
C ILE A 744 -15.45 -27.85 6.31
N ASP A 745 -16.67 -28.10 5.88
CA ASP A 745 -17.07 -27.86 4.49
C ASP A 745 -17.15 -26.35 4.21
N CYS A 746 -16.08 -25.81 3.64
CA CYS A 746 -16.00 -24.42 3.22
C CYS A 746 -16.90 -24.08 2.02
N THR A 747 -17.58 -25.06 1.41
CA THR A 747 -18.50 -24.88 0.28
C THR A 747 -19.97 -24.73 0.71
N HIS A 748 -20.33 -25.09 1.95
CA HIS A 748 -21.71 -25.10 2.45
C HIS A 748 -22.41 -23.72 2.42
N ASP A 749 -21.65 -22.61 2.41
CA ASP A 749 -22.20 -21.23 2.35
C ASP A 749 -22.21 -20.65 0.92
N ARG A 750 -22.48 -21.49 -0.07
CA ARG A 750 -22.53 -21.16 -1.51
C ARG A 750 -23.26 -19.84 -1.82
N ALA A 751 -24.39 -19.57 -1.16
CA ALA A 751 -25.19 -18.36 -1.40
C ALA A 751 -24.45 -17.05 -1.05
N VAL A 752 -23.61 -17.05 0.00
CA VAL A 752 -22.78 -15.88 0.33
C VAL A 752 -21.58 -15.77 -0.60
N GLN A 753 -20.97 -16.90 -1.00
CA GLN A 753 -19.90 -16.88 -2.00
C GLN A 753 -20.42 -16.32 -3.33
N GLU A 754 -21.61 -16.73 -3.79
CA GLU A 754 -22.29 -16.18 -4.98
C GLU A 754 -22.65 -14.69 -4.82
N MET A 755 -23.04 -14.24 -3.62
CA MET A 755 -23.26 -12.81 -3.33
C MET A 755 -21.97 -11.99 -3.40
N ILE A 756 -20.86 -12.49 -2.82
CA ILE A 756 -19.54 -11.87 -2.89
C ILE A 756 -19.13 -11.77 -4.37
N LEU A 757 -19.14 -12.89 -5.10
CA LEU A 757 -18.82 -12.96 -6.53
C LEU A 757 -19.65 -11.96 -7.36
N SER A 758 -20.95 -11.81 -7.07
CA SER A 758 -21.83 -10.84 -7.71
C SER A 758 -21.38 -9.38 -7.49
N GLN A 759 -20.97 -9.03 -6.26
CA GLN A 759 -20.40 -7.70 -5.96
C GLN A 759 -19.06 -7.48 -6.69
N LEU A 760 -18.18 -8.48 -6.73
CA LEU A 760 -16.89 -8.38 -7.42
C LEU A 760 -17.09 -8.26 -8.96
N LYS A 761 -17.98 -9.05 -9.57
CA LYS A 761 -18.37 -8.94 -11.00
C LYS A 761 -18.96 -7.56 -11.32
N SER A 762 -19.83 -7.04 -10.44
CA SER A 762 -20.42 -5.70 -10.60
C SER A 762 -19.36 -4.59 -10.53
N HIS A 763 -18.40 -4.70 -9.59
CA HIS A 763 -17.29 -3.76 -9.49
C HIS A 763 -16.36 -3.82 -10.71
N LEU A 764 -15.94 -5.01 -11.15
CA LEU A 764 -15.12 -5.17 -12.37
C LEU A 764 -15.80 -4.56 -13.60
N LYS A 765 -17.14 -4.65 -13.71
CA LYS A 765 -17.88 -3.98 -14.79
C LYS A 765 -17.75 -2.45 -14.74
N LEU A 766 -17.67 -1.86 -13.55
CA LEU A 766 -17.43 -0.42 -13.39
C LEU A 766 -15.97 -0.06 -13.75
N GLU A 767 -14.99 -0.87 -13.34
CA GLU A 767 -13.56 -0.64 -13.68
C GLU A 767 -13.34 -0.72 -15.21
N ARG A 768 -13.95 -1.70 -15.89
CA ARG A 768 -13.95 -1.83 -17.35
C ARG A 768 -14.59 -0.62 -18.07
N VAL A 769 -15.53 0.09 -17.43
CA VAL A 769 -16.15 1.32 -17.97
C VAL A 769 -15.34 2.57 -17.64
N ALA A 770 -14.62 2.59 -16.50
CA ALA A 770 -13.76 3.69 -16.10
C ALA A 770 -12.38 3.67 -16.81
N GLY A 771 -11.90 2.50 -17.23
CA GLY A 771 -10.56 2.31 -17.79
C GLY A 771 -9.44 2.24 -16.74
N GLU A 772 -9.76 2.27 -15.45
CA GLU A 772 -8.81 2.15 -14.33
C GLU A 772 -9.43 1.45 -13.11
N GLU A 773 -8.59 1.02 -12.15
CA GLU A 773 -9.07 0.50 -10.86
C GLU A 773 -9.77 1.59 -10.04
N ILE A 774 -10.95 1.27 -9.48
CA ILE A 774 -11.77 2.20 -8.70
C ILE A 774 -11.40 2.05 -7.21
N LEU A 775 -10.33 2.75 -6.82
CA LEU A 775 -9.83 2.82 -5.45
C LEU A 775 -10.69 3.77 -4.58
N ALA A 776 -11.81 3.26 -4.06
CA ALA A 776 -12.80 4.06 -3.32
C ALA A 776 -12.24 4.78 -2.07
N THR A 777 -11.16 4.28 -1.47
CA THR A 777 -10.49 4.90 -0.31
C THR A 777 -9.64 6.12 -0.63
N VAL A 778 -9.33 6.37 -1.90
CA VAL A 778 -8.40 7.43 -2.32
C VAL A 778 -9.17 8.73 -2.61
N ARG A 779 -8.80 9.80 -1.92
CA ARG A 779 -9.33 11.16 -2.16
C ARG A 779 -8.56 11.82 -3.30
N ARG A 780 -9.14 11.83 -4.51
CA ARG A 780 -8.59 12.58 -5.65
C ARG A 780 -8.33 14.05 -5.25
N SER A 781 -7.06 14.44 -5.28
CA SER A 781 -6.61 15.79 -4.94
C SER A 781 -6.12 16.56 -6.18
N SER A 782 -5.90 17.86 -6.07
CA SER A 782 -5.13 18.61 -7.07
C SER A 782 -3.65 18.25 -6.92
N THR A 783 -3.11 17.53 -7.89
CA THR A 783 -1.72 17.06 -7.94
C THR A 783 -0.93 17.84 -9.00
N SER A 784 0.39 17.91 -8.81
CA SER A 784 1.31 18.58 -9.74
C SER A 784 1.44 17.81 -11.07
N ASP A 785 1.83 18.48 -12.15
CA ASP A 785 2.01 17.82 -13.45
C ASP A 785 3.17 16.80 -13.44
N ARG A 786 4.20 17.02 -12.60
CA ARG A 786 5.27 16.03 -12.37
C ARG A 786 4.74 14.78 -11.66
N TYR A 787 3.84 14.92 -10.68
CA TYR A 787 3.17 13.78 -10.04
C TYR A 787 2.33 12.99 -11.05
N LYS A 788 1.58 13.66 -11.95
CA LYS A 788 0.76 12.99 -12.98
C LYS A 788 1.65 12.14 -13.89
N LEU A 789 2.70 12.73 -14.46
CA LEU A 789 3.66 12.03 -15.31
C LEU A 789 4.37 10.88 -14.56
N ALA A 790 4.68 11.05 -13.27
CA ALA A 790 5.23 9.99 -12.43
C ALA A 790 4.26 8.81 -12.26
N ASN A 791 2.99 9.08 -11.98
CA ASN A 791 1.97 8.05 -11.77
C ASN A 791 1.55 7.37 -13.08
N GLU A 792 1.52 8.12 -14.18
CA GLU A 792 1.29 7.62 -15.55
C GLU A 792 2.41 6.67 -16.00
N LEU A 793 3.68 7.02 -15.74
CA LEU A 793 4.83 6.14 -15.98
C LEU A 793 4.70 4.81 -15.21
N CYS A 794 4.31 4.89 -13.94
CA CYS A 794 4.11 3.70 -13.10
C CYS A 794 2.99 2.81 -13.65
N LYS A 795 1.82 3.40 -13.99
CA LYS A 795 0.69 2.70 -14.60
C LYS A 795 1.06 2.05 -15.94
N GLU A 796 1.85 2.72 -16.78
CA GLU A 796 2.29 2.16 -18.07
C GLU A 796 3.18 0.93 -17.89
N LEU A 797 4.16 1.00 -16.98
CA LEU A 797 5.07 -0.13 -16.72
C LEU A 797 4.33 -1.34 -16.12
N GLU A 798 3.36 -1.11 -15.23
CA GLU A 798 2.50 -2.15 -14.66
C GLU A 798 1.58 -2.78 -15.73
N ALA A 799 1.03 -1.98 -16.64
CA ALA A 799 0.22 -2.49 -17.76
C ALA A 799 1.05 -3.30 -18.78
N LEU A 800 2.31 -2.91 -19.02
CA LEU A 800 3.22 -3.63 -19.91
C LEU A 800 3.59 -5.01 -19.35
N GLU A 801 3.91 -5.12 -18.05
CA GLU A 801 4.21 -6.41 -17.42
C GLU A 801 3.00 -7.35 -17.46
N GLY A 802 1.79 -6.84 -17.21
CA GLY A 802 0.54 -7.60 -17.37
C GLY A 802 0.25 -8.10 -18.80
N SER A 803 0.95 -7.55 -19.82
CA SER A 803 0.84 -7.99 -21.21
C SER A 803 1.97 -8.94 -21.67
N ILE A 804 2.97 -9.20 -20.82
CA ILE A 804 4.19 -9.95 -21.17
C ILE A 804 4.42 -11.09 -20.17
N SER A 805 3.77 -12.24 -20.41
CA SER A 805 4.12 -13.55 -19.85
C SER A 805 4.25 -14.59 -20.97
N PRO A 806 5.02 -15.68 -20.79
CA PRO A 806 6.02 -16.05 -21.80
C PRO A 806 5.61 -17.11 -22.83
N SER A 807 6.14 -16.92 -24.05
CA SER A 807 6.33 -17.90 -25.14
C SER A 807 5.07 -18.56 -25.75
N PRO A 808 4.94 -18.61 -27.10
CA PRO A 808 3.85 -19.33 -27.77
C PRO A 808 3.71 -20.81 -27.36
N ALA A 809 4.81 -21.44 -26.90
CA ALA A 809 4.81 -22.84 -26.46
C ALA A 809 4.03 -23.09 -25.15
N CYS A 810 3.63 -22.04 -24.41
CA CYS A 810 2.91 -22.16 -23.14
C CYS A 810 1.43 -21.70 -23.22
N GLN A 811 0.89 -21.46 -24.43
CA GLN A 811 -0.48 -20.95 -24.61
C GLN A 811 -1.61 -21.99 -24.42
N MET A 812 -1.31 -23.17 -23.88
CA MET A 812 -2.33 -24.08 -23.35
C MET A 812 -2.25 -24.10 -21.82
N MET A 813 -3.35 -23.69 -21.17
CA MET A 813 -3.57 -23.68 -19.71
C MET A 813 -2.95 -22.54 -18.87
N VAL A 814 -3.00 -21.30 -19.36
CA VAL A 814 -3.17 -20.13 -18.47
C VAL A 814 -4.54 -19.51 -18.76
N LYS A 815 -5.56 -19.86 -17.96
CA LYS A 815 -6.81 -19.09 -17.92
C LYS A 815 -6.53 -17.74 -17.23
N ASP A 816 -7.07 -16.66 -17.77
CA ASP A 816 -7.11 -15.35 -17.10
C ASP A 816 -7.78 -15.52 -15.71
N SER A 817 -7.06 -15.17 -14.65
CA SER A 817 -7.46 -15.47 -13.26
C SER A 817 -8.71 -14.72 -12.80
N LEU A 818 -9.10 -13.67 -13.52
CA LEU A 818 -10.32 -12.89 -13.25
C LEU A 818 -11.38 -13.04 -14.36
N ALA A 819 -11.26 -14.07 -15.22
CA ALA A 819 -12.26 -14.42 -16.23
C ALA A 819 -13.46 -15.15 -15.61
N TRP A 820 -14.34 -14.37 -14.98
CA TRP A 820 -15.65 -14.81 -14.46
C TRP A 820 -16.85 -14.23 -15.25
#